data_AF-A0A1H1LHR9-F1
#
_entry.id   AF-A0A1H1LHR9-F1
#
_cell.length_a   1.000
_cell.length_b   1.000
_cell.length_c   1.000
_cell.angle_alpha   90.00
_cell.angle_beta   90.00
_cell.angle_gamma   90.00
#
_symmetry.space_group_name_H-M   'P 1'
#
loop_
_entity.id
_entity.type
_entity.pdbx_description
1 polymer ?
#
loop_
_entity_poly.entity_id
_entity_poly.type
_entity_poly.pdbx_seq_one_letter_code
_entity_poly.pdbx_strand_id
1 'polypeptide(L)'
;MKKTLRTFSVLFALACGLTFSSCSTDDSNIIDPDGGVNPGPVNNELKGNIESDLTLDPSVSYKLTGQLNVLSGVTLTIPAGTKITANAGTEVYIAIQKGAEIAVNGTRNNPVIMTSVNAQAGDWGGLLLLGNAVTTEGVDAKAEVGGFIYGGTDNTDNSGSIDYLVIEGAGAQINAESQYNGLTLYAVGSGTSINNVALINGADDGVEFFGGTVSVTNLYLENNEDDAIDWTEGWNGTVTNAYSLHTIEGFSTVVEADGFNNNPKIVNLTSVSTTGGTALQFKKESGATITGLSLTGYDTSVDMKDFGPLSNIKLNGETANPELSYTATATVDESSFNWINNRSSVDATILQGTLTGDLTLDASVEYQLTSSYIVQDGGKLTIPAGTKITARDGGTDVYIAVLKGGKIDIQGTESNPVVMSSINAKAGDWGGLTIVGKAVTTEGIDATAEVGGFIYGGSDNADSSGSIKNLVIIGTGAQINSESQYNGVSFYSVGSGTVLENIAVINGSDDGVEFFGGTVSAKNLYFENNEDDAVDWTEGWNGTVTNVYVLHNIEGFSTAVEGDGVNNNPKLINFTAISSTGGIALQFKKESGATINNLYLEGYDTNIDMKDFGALSNIKIDGVNAVKDADYSLGTKVDISDWNWIDARL
;
A
#
# COMPACT_ATOMS: atom_id res chain seq x y z
N MET A 1 -51.21 1.40 -61.47
CA MET A 1 -52.27 0.49 -61.01
C MET A 1 -52.98 1.13 -59.82
N LYS A 2 -54.28 1.39 -60.00
CA LYS A 2 -55.42 1.53 -59.04
C LYS A 2 -55.13 1.91 -57.57
N LYS A 3 -55.50 3.13 -57.12
CA LYS A 3 -56.78 3.58 -56.46
C LYS A 3 -56.71 3.33 -54.93
N THR A 4 -57.02 4.25 -54.00
CA THR A 4 -58.10 5.26 -53.85
C THR A 4 -57.77 6.11 -52.59
N LEU A 5 -57.69 7.46 -52.58
CA LEU A 5 -58.73 8.53 -52.60
C LEU A 5 -59.54 8.71 -51.28
N ARG A 6 -59.30 9.79 -50.51
CA ARG A 6 -60.19 11.00 -50.32
C ARG A 6 -59.75 11.86 -49.10
N THR A 7 -59.20 13.09 -49.23
CA THR A 7 -59.82 14.47 -49.32
C THR A 7 -60.63 14.91 -48.08
N PHE A 8 -60.61 16.13 -47.48
CA PHE A 8 -60.51 17.57 -47.87
C PHE A 8 -60.07 18.38 -46.59
N SER A 9 -59.11 19.35 -46.60
CA SER A 9 -59.26 20.84 -46.78
C SER A 9 -59.98 21.58 -45.61
N VAL A 10 -59.67 22.79 -45.12
CA VAL A 10 -58.93 23.98 -45.59
C VAL A 10 -58.73 25.00 -44.43
N LEU A 11 -57.69 25.85 -44.59
CA LEU A 11 -57.29 27.13 -43.92
C LEU A 11 -58.37 28.02 -43.24
N PHE A 12 -57.99 28.83 -42.24
CA PHE A 12 -57.61 30.27 -42.37
C PHE A 12 -57.28 30.93 -41.01
N ALA A 13 -56.47 32.00 -41.05
CA ALA A 13 -55.86 32.72 -39.93
C ALA A 13 -56.60 34.01 -39.49
N LEU A 14 -56.18 34.54 -38.32
CA LEU A 14 -55.82 35.95 -38.03
C LEU A 14 -56.57 36.70 -36.88
N ALA A 15 -55.74 37.25 -35.97
CA ALA A 15 -55.75 38.57 -35.32
C ALA A 15 -56.63 38.93 -34.08
N CYS A 16 -55.89 39.19 -32.98
CA CYS A 16 -55.86 40.37 -32.09
C CYS A 16 -57.12 40.96 -31.42
N GLY A 17 -57.00 41.24 -30.10
CA GLY A 17 -57.71 42.33 -29.44
C GLY A 17 -57.84 42.21 -27.91
N LEU A 18 -56.96 42.87 -27.16
CA LEU A 18 -57.12 43.18 -25.73
C LEU A 18 -58.15 44.30 -25.55
N THR A 19 -59.03 44.23 -24.54
CA THR A 19 -59.03 45.11 -23.34
C THR A 19 -60.36 45.20 -22.56
N PHE A 20 -60.18 45.29 -21.23
CA PHE A 20 -60.94 45.96 -20.15
C PHE A 20 -62.25 45.41 -19.53
N SER A 21 -62.08 45.14 -18.22
CA SER A 21 -62.89 45.48 -17.04
C SER A 21 -64.13 44.63 -16.70
N SER A 22 -63.93 43.81 -15.66
CA SER A 22 -64.97 43.13 -14.88
C SER A 22 -65.11 43.82 -13.52
N CYS A 23 -66.35 44.06 -13.11
CA CYS A 23 -66.76 44.23 -11.73
C CYS A 23 -68.18 43.68 -11.56
N SER A 24 -68.32 42.50 -10.95
CA SER A 24 -69.26 42.29 -9.85
C SER A 24 -68.93 41.01 -9.08
N THR A 25 -68.83 41.18 -7.77
CA THR A 25 -68.58 40.26 -6.65
C THR A 25 -69.44 38.98 -6.64
N ASP A 26 -68.82 37.85 -6.28
CA ASP A 26 -69.13 37.10 -5.04
C ASP A 26 -68.08 35.99 -4.78
N ASP A 27 -67.63 35.89 -3.53
CA ASP A 27 -66.40 35.26 -3.06
C ASP A 27 -66.35 33.72 -3.12
N SER A 28 -65.23 33.16 -3.62
CA SER A 28 -64.30 32.32 -2.84
C SER A 28 -63.21 31.68 -3.73
N ASN A 29 -61.96 32.12 -3.52
CA ASN A 29 -60.68 31.52 -3.87
C ASN A 29 -60.53 30.91 -5.27
N ILE A 30 -60.36 31.78 -6.26
CA ILE A 30 -59.66 31.43 -7.50
C ILE A 30 -58.15 31.43 -7.23
N ILE A 31 -57.54 30.32 -7.61
CA ILE A 31 -56.10 30.06 -7.69
C ILE A 31 -55.45 31.13 -8.56
N ASP A 32 -54.51 31.89 -7.98
CA ASP A 32 -53.52 32.67 -8.73
C ASP A 32 -52.26 31.80 -8.90
N PRO A 33 -51.83 31.48 -10.13
CA PRO A 33 -50.60 30.76 -10.42
C PRO A 33 -49.46 31.76 -10.65
N ASP A 34 -49.03 32.46 -9.62
CA ASP A 34 -47.73 33.17 -9.64
C ASP A 34 -47.18 33.26 -8.21
N GLY A 35 -46.02 32.65 -8.02
CA GLY A 35 -45.41 32.44 -6.72
C GLY A 35 -44.38 31.34 -6.83
N GLY A 36 -43.25 31.65 -7.48
CA GLY A 36 -42.07 30.78 -7.50
C GLY A 36 -41.69 30.39 -6.07
N VAL A 37 -42.02 29.14 -5.72
CA VAL A 37 -41.63 28.56 -4.44
C VAL A 37 -40.21 28.05 -4.63
N ASN A 38 -39.25 28.85 -4.17
CA ASN A 38 -37.85 28.48 -4.04
C ASN A 38 -37.76 27.12 -3.28
N PRO A 39 -37.11 26.09 -3.84
CA PRO A 39 -36.90 24.81 -3.16
C PRO A 39 -35.75 24.95 -2.16
N GLY A 40 -35.93 25.83 -1.17
CA GLY A 40 -35.11 25.79 0.02
C GLY A 40 -35.30 24.43 0.71
N PRO A 41 -34.28 23.93 1.44
CA PRO A 41 -34.36 22.63 2.10
C PRO A 41 -35.58 22.54 3.02
N VAL A 42 -36.46 21.57 2.76
CA VAL A 42 -37.61 21.27 3.62
C VAL A 42 -37.17 20.23 4.65
N ASN A 43 -37.32 20.50 5.95
CA ASN A 43 -36.83 19.64 7.03
C ASN A 43 -35.34 19.28 6.91
N ASN A 44 -34.52 20.22 6.40
CA ASN A 44 -33.08 20.02 6.14
C ASN A 44 -32.76 18.93 5.10
N GLU A 45 -33.75 18.51 4.31
CA GLU A 45 -33.55 17.58 3.19
C GLU A 45 -33.17 18.34 1.92
N LEU A 46 -32.13 17.86 1.25
CA LEU A 46 -31.70 18.27 -0.08
C LEU A 46 -32.18 17.21 -1.08
N LYS A 47 -32.95 17.64 -2.09
CA LYS A 47 -33.39 16.86 -3.27
C LYS A 47 -34.11 17.77 -4.27
N GLY A 48 -34.28 17.31 -5.49
CA GLY A 48 -34.98 18.00 -6.56
C GLY A 48 -34.10 19.04 -7.27
N ASN A 49 -34.74 19.97 -7.96
CA ASN A 49 -34.05 21.01 -8.70
C ASN A 49 -33.87 22.27 -7.85
N ILE A 50 -32.72 22.94 -7.94
CA ILE A 50 -32.47 24.28 -7.42
C ILE A 50 -32.57 25.25 -8.59
N GLU A 51 -33.58 26.12 -8.56
CA GLU A 51 -33.94 27.04 -9.66
C GLU A 51 -33.55 28.51 -9.39
N SER A 52 -32.98 28.80 -8.22
CA SER A 52 -32.47 30.11 -7.83
C SER A 52 -31.33 29.95 -6.82
N ASP A 53 -30.43 30.93 -6.76
CA ASP A 53 -29.25 30.87 -5.89
C ASP A 53 -29.60 30.44 -4.46
N LEU A 54 -28.84 29.46 -3.97
CA LEU A 54 -29.04 28.87 -2.65
C LEU A 54 -27.73 28.91 -1.87
N THR A 55 -27.75 29.50 -0.68
CA THR A 55 -26.66 29.39 0.29
C THR A 55 -27.12 28.53 1.46
N LEU A 56 -26.38 27.46 1.74
CA LEU A 56 -26.65 26.59 2.90
C LEU A 56 -26.24 27.29 4.22
N ASP A 57 -26.89 26.90 5.31
CA ASP A 57 -26.56 27.35 6.66
C ASP A 57 -25.59 26.34 7.31
N PRO A 58 -24.34 26.71 7.63
CA PRO A 58 -23.36 25.78 8.19
C PRO A 58 -23.73 25.29 9.60
N SER A 59 -24.71 25.91 10.27
CA SER A 59 -25.24 25.43 11.56
C SER A 59 -26.25 24.28 11.41
N VAL A 60 -26.66 23.96 10.19
CA VAL A 60 -27.63 22.90 9.87
C VAL A 60 -26.90 21.67 9.33
N SER A 61 -27.24 20.50 9.87
CA SER A 61 -26.86 19.22 9.26
C SER A 61 -27.89 18.85 8.20
N TYR A 62 -27.45 18.79 6.94
CA TYR A 62 -28.31 18.50 5.81
C TYR A 62 -28.32 17.01 5.49
N LYS A 63 -29.46 16.52 4.99
CA LYS A 63 -29.59 15.16 4.47
C LYS A 63 -29.85 15.19 2.97
N LEU A 64 -29.00 14.54 2.18
CA LEU A 64 -29.26 14.34 0.76
C LEU A 64 -30.12 13.08 0.61
N THR A 65 -31.37 13.25 0.18
CA THR A 65 -32.39 12.16 0.17
C THR A 65 -32.77 11.69 -1.23
N GLY A 66 -32.16 12.28 -2.25
CA GLY A 66 -32.32 11.97 -3.66
C GLY A 66 -31.43 12.88 -4.49
N GLN A 67 -31.58 12.85 -5.82
CA GLN A 67 -30.87 13.74 -6.74
C GLN A 67 -31.08 15.21 -6.36
N LEU A 68 -30.01 15.99 -6.27
CA LEU A 68 -30.05 17.45 -6.13
C LEU A 68 -29.42 18.08 -7.37
N ASN A 69 -30.24 18.72 -8.21
CA ASN A 69 -29.82 19.29 -9.48
C ASN A 69 -29.77 20.81 -9.41
N VAL A 70 -28.60 21.41 -9.54
CA VAL A 70 -28.46 22.87 -9.68
C VAL A 70 -28.59 23.22 -11.15
N LEU A 71 -29.63 23.98 -11.50
CA LEU A 71 -29.96 24.28 -12.89
C LEU A 71 -29.15 25.45 -13.44
N SER A 72 -29.10 25.54 -14.78
CA SER A 72 -28.36 26.59 -15.49
C SER A 72 -28.70 28.00 -15.00
N GLY A 73 -27.68 28.84 -14.79
CA GLY A 73 -27.80 30.20 -14.28
C GLY A 73 -27.94 30.33 -12.76
N VAL A 74 -27.78 29.24 -12.01
CA VAL A 74 -27.95 29.19 -10.55
C VAL A 74 -26.63 28.82 -9.86
N THR A 75 -26.39 29.41 -8.69
CA THR A 75 -25.25 29.09 -7.82
C THR A 75 -25.69 28.37 -6.53
N LEU A 76 -25.07 27.23 -6.21
CA LEU A 76 -25.15 26.59 -4.89
C LEU A 76 -23.91 26.94 -4.06
N THR A 77 -24.10 27.67 -2.96
CA THR A 77 -23.04 28.05 -2.02
C THR A 77 -23.09 27.18 -0.75
N ILE A 78 -21.97 26.56 -0.41
CA ILE A 78 -21.82 25.67 0.76
C ILE A 78 -20.73 26.25 1.67
N PRO A 79 -21.09 26.92 2.79
CA PRO A 79 -20.11 27.53 3.69
C PRO A 79 -19.25 26.51 4.47
N ALA A 80 -18.09 26.94 4.96
CA ALA A 80 -17.18 26.15 5.80
C ALA A 80 -17.90 25.43 6.95
N GLY A 81 -17.48 24.19 7.23
CA GLY A 81 -18.02 23.38 8.32
C GLY A 81 -19.38 22.74 8.05
N THR A 82 -19.99 22.99 6.88
CA THR A 82 -21.25 22.34 6.49
C THR A 82 -21.04 20.85 6.33
N LYS A 83 -21.95 20.05 6.92
CA LYS A 83 -22.01 18.60 6.71
C LYS A 83 -23.30 18.22 5.96
N ILE A 84 -23.13 17.51 4.85
CA ILE A 84 -24.20 16.89 4.07
C ILE A 84 -24.07 15.38 4.23
N THR A 85 -25.13 14.73 4.70
CA THR A 85 -25.19 13.26 4.86
C THR A 85 -26.15 12.65 3.85
N ALA A 86 -25.64 11.87 2.91
CA ALA A 86 -26.42 11.20 1.88
C ALA A 86 -27.03 9.90 2.38
N ASN A 87 -28.30 9.67 2.04
CA ASN A 87 -28.89 8.33 2.15
C ASN A 87 -28.20 7.37 1.18
N ALA A 88 -28.15 6.09 1.52
CA ALA A 88 -27.68 5.08 0.58
C ALA A 88 -28.69 4.93 -0.58
N GLY A 89 -28.19 4.92 -1.82
CA GLY A 89 -28.96 4.65 -3.04
C GLY A 89 -28.35 5.26 -4.30
N THR A 90 -28.56 4.59 -5.43
CA THR A 90 -28.08 4.99 -6.77
C THR A 90 -28.58 6.37 -7.21
N GLU A 91 -29.78 6.79 -6.81
CA GLU A 91 -30.38 8.08 -7.21
C GLU A 91 -30.17 9.19 -6.16
N VAL A 92 -29.04 9.13 -5.44
CA VAL A 92 -28.67 10.09 -4.39
C VAL A 92 -27.31 10.70 -4.72
N TYR A 93 -27.31 11.87 -5.35
CA TYR A 93 -26.11 12.59 -5.79
C TYR A 93 -26.39 14.09 -5.91
N ILE A 94 -25.34 14.90 -6.06
CA ILE A 94 -25.43 16.33 -6.36
C ILE A 94 -24.90 16.57 -7.78
N ALA A 95 -25.71 17.20 -8.63
CA ALA A 95 -25.31 17.54 -10.00
C ALA A 95 -25.39 19.06 -10.23
N ILE A 96 -24.26 19.64 -10.63
CA ILE A 96 -24.12 21.03 -11.07
C ILE A 96 -24.21 21.04 -12.59
N GLN A 97 -25.40 21.34 -13.13
CA GLN A 97 -25.64 21.22 -14.57
C GLN A 97 -24.92 22.31 -15.36
N LYS A 98 -24.75 22.08 -16.67
CA LYS A 98 -24.11 23.02 -17.60
C LYS A 98 -24.66 24.45 -17.47
N GLY A 99 -23.76 25.37 -17.15
CA GLY A 99 -24.05 26.80 -16.91
C GLY A 99 -24.53 27.14 -15.50
N ALA A 100 -24.55 26.17 -14.58
CA ALA A 100 -24.69 26.39 -13.14
C ALA A 100 -23.31 26.49 -12.46
N GLU A 101 -23.28 27.02 -11.24
CA GLU A 101 -22.06 27.14 -10.45
C GLU A 101 -22.21 26.53 -9.05
N ILE A 102 -21.09 26.06 -8.49
CA ILE A 102 -20.98 25.68 -7.07
C ILE A 102 -19.90 26.51 -6.37
N ALA A 103 -20.13 26.88 -5.12
CA ALA A 103 -19.15 27.57 -4.28
C ALA A 103 -19.00 26.82 -2.94
N VAL A 104 -18.08 25.85 -2.87
CA VAL A 104 -17.72 25.13 -1.64
C VAL A 104 -16.61 25.90 -0.94
N ASN A 105 -16.96 26.56 0.16
CA ASN A 105 -16.07 27.47 0.90
C ASN A 105 -15.53 26.83 2.17
N GLY A 106 -15.01 25.60 2.09
CA GLY A 106 -14.35 24.94 3.20
C GLY A 106 -13.10 25.70 3.65
N THR A 107 -12.60 25.36 4.84
CA THR A 107 -11.29 25.84 5.31
C THR A 107 -10.52 24.69 5.94
N ARG A 108 -9.19 24.83 6.04
CA ARG A 108 -8.32 23.87 6.75
C ARG A 108 -8.85 23.44 8.13
N ASN A 109 -9.45 24.36 8.88
CA ASN A 109 -9.94 24.08 10.22
C ASN A 109 -11.42 23.63 10.25
N ASN A 110 -12.17 23.91 9.19
CA ASN A 110 -13.59 23.59 9.07
C ASN A 110 -13.87 23.21 7.60
N PRO A 111 -13.48 22.00 7.16
CA PRO A 111 -13.78 21.54 5.82
C PRO A 111 -15.29 21.38 5.63
N VAL A 112 -15.74 21.36 4.37
CA VAL A 112 -17.07 20.88 4.03
C VAL A 112 -17.01 19.36 3.89
N ILE A 113 -17.98 18.65 4.47
CA ILE A 113 -18.03 17.18 4.44
C ILE A 113 -19.30 16.73 3.73
N MET A 114 -19.14 15.97 2.65
CA MET A 114 -20.20 15.22 1.98
C MET A 114 -19.93 13.73 2.17
N THR A 115 -20.76 13.04 2.93
CA THR A 115 -20.54 11.63 3.29
C THR A 115 -21.86 10.86 3.27
N SER A 116 -21.84 9.55 3.09
CA SER A 116 -23.03 8.73 3.25
C SER A 116 -23.40 8.49 4.72
N VAL A 117 -24.56 7.90 4.98
CA VAL A 117 -24.97 7.49 6.32
C VAL A 117 -24.05 6.44 6.95
N ASN A 118 -23.41 5.58 6.15
CA ASN A 118 -22.54 4.50 6.65
C ASN A 118 -21.05 4.74 6.36
N ALA A 119 -20.71 5.79 5.60
CA ALA A 119 -19.38 6.03 5.06
C ALA A 119 -18.79 4.80 4.36
N GLN A 120 -19.64 4.00 3.68
CA GLN A 120 -19.22 2.81 2.94
C GLN A 120 -19.12 3.10 1.46
N ALA A 121 -18.16 2.45 0.81
CA ALA A 121 -18.01 2.44 -0.63
C ALA A 121 -19.33 2.05 -1.31
N GLY A 122 -19.74 2.83 -2.31
CA GLY A 122 -20.92 2.57 -3.12
C GLY A 122 -22.24 3.03 -2.53
N ASP A 123 -22.24 3.72 -1.38
CA ASP A 123 -23.49 4.14 -0.74
C ASP A 123 -24.23 5.20 -1.58
N TRP A 124 -23.54 6.16 -2.20
CA TRP A 124 -24.18 7.27 -2.93
C TRP A 124 -23.39 7.69 -4.18
N GLY A 125 -23.96 8.56 -5.02
CA GLY A 125 -23.43 8.87 -6.35
C GLY A 125 -22.46 10.06 -6.42
N GLY A 126 -21.98 10.59 -5.29
CA GLY A 126 -20.97 11.64 -5.27
C GLY A 126 -21.42 13.01 -5.82
N LEU A 127 -20.45 13.77 -6.34
CA LEU A 127 -20.62 15.14 -6.85
C LEU A 127 -20.26 15.21 -8.34
N LEU A 128 -21.19 15.70 -9.16
CA LEU A 128 -21.02 15.85 -10.60
C LEU A 128 -21.01 17.33 -11.00
N LEU A 129 -20.00 17.75 -11.76
CA LEU A 129 -19.94 19.07 -12.39
C LEU A 129 -19.95 18.93 -13.91
N LEU A 130 -20.90 19.61 -14.56
CA LEU A 130 -21.04 19.60 -16.01
C LEU A 130 -20.71 20.99 -16.57
N GLY A 131 -19.67 21.06 -17.39
CA GLY A 131 -19.16 22.29 -17.97
C GLY A 131 -19.45 22.44 -19.47
N ASN A 132 -18.94 23.54 -20.01
CA ASN A 132 -19.09 23.96 -21.41
C ASN A 132 -17.75 23.97 -22.18
N ALA A 133 -16.70 23.34 -21.64
CA ALA A 133 -15.41 23.18 -22.31
C ALA A 133 -15.46 22.08 -23.39
N VAL A 134 -14.36 21.94 -24.13
CA VAL A 134 -14.27 20.94 -25.21
C VAL A 134 -14.08 19.53 -24.63
N THR A 135 -14.80 18.56 -25.18
CA THR A 135 -14.61 17.11 -25.04
C THR A 135 -14.52 16.49 -26.45
N THR A 136 -13.91 15.30 -26.57
CA THR A 136 -13.93 14.53 -27.83
C THR A 136 -15.33 14.04 -28.22
N GLU A 137 -16.28 13.98 -27.29
CA GLU A 137 -17.68 13.62 -27.57
C GLU A 137 -18.49 14.74 -28.25
N GLY A 138 -17.90 15.93 -28.34
CA GLY A 138 -18.46 17.08 -29.06
C GLY A 138 -19.28 18.03 -28.19
N VAL A 139 -20.13 18.82 -28.85
CA VAL A 139 -20.97 19.84 -28.19
C VAL A 139 -22.29 19.21 -27.78
N ASP A 140 -22.76 19.55 -26.58
CA ASP A 140 -24.01 19.04 -26.01
C ASP A 140 -24.03 17.50 -25.95
N ALA A 141 -22.89 16.91 -25.59
CA ALA A 141 -22.76 15.50 -25.25
C ALA A 141 -23.66 15.15 -24.07
N LYS A 142 -23.99 13.88 -23.93
CA LYS A 142 -24.94 13.38 -22.92
C LYS A 142 -24.21 12.47 -21.95
N ALA A 143 -24.13 12.88 -20.69
CA ALA A 143 -23.52 12.10 -19.63
C ALA A 143 -24.26 10.76 -19.48
N GLU A 144 -23.51 9.71 -19.19
CA GLU A 144 -24.05 8.38 -18.90
C GLU A 144 -24.96 8.42 -17.67
N VAL A 145 -24.57 9.27 -16.71
CA VAL A 145 -25.33 9.58 -15.51
C VAL A 145 -26.41 10.62 -15.77
N GLY A 146 -27.66 10.29 -15.39
CA GLY A 146 -28.80 11.22 -15.39
C GLY A 146 -29.22 11.74 -16.77
N GLY A 147 -28.42 11.47 -17.82
CA GLY A 147 -28.62 12.00 -19.16
C GLY A 147 -28.43 13.50 -19.27
N PHE A 148 -27.63 14.09 -18.39
CA PHE A 148 -27.35 15.53 -18.37
C PHE A 148 -26.49 15.95 -19.57
N ILE A 149 -26.64 17.22 -19.97
CA ILE A 149 -25.90 17.77 -21.11
C ILE A 149 -24.60 18.43 -20.62
N TYR A 150 -23.49 18.12 -21.29
CA TYR A 150 -22.17 18.73 -21.08
C TYR A 150 -21.46 18.98 -22.41
N GLY A 151 -20.28 19.60 -22.35
CA GLY A 151 -19.43 19.77 -23.52
C GLY A 151 -19.86 20.93 -24.41
N GLY A 152 -18.89 21.67 -24.92
CA GLY A 152 -19.12 22.90 -25.66
C GLY A 152 -17.87 23.37 -26.38
N THR A 153 -17.72 24.68 -26.48
CA THR A 153 -16.61 25.32 -27.20
C THR A 153 -15.80 26.25 -26.33
N ASP A 154 -16.08 26.35 -25.04
CA ASP A 154 -15.49 27.33 -24.14
C ASP A 154 -14.56 26.67 -23.12
N ASN A 155 -13.29 26.53 -23.47
CA ASN A 155 -12.26 26.02 -22.57
C ASN A 155 -11.99 26.94 -21.36
N THR A 156 -12.59 28.13 -21.30
CA THR A 156 -12.51 29.06 -20.18
C THR A 156 -13.80 29.10 -19.35
N ASP A 157 -14.73 28.17 -19.60
CA ASP A 157 -15.95 27.98 -18.81
C ASP A 157 -15.65 27.87 -17.31
N ASN A 158 -16.56 28.39 -16.50
CA ASN A 158 -16.44 28.44 -15.05
C ASN A 158 -17.67 27.80 -14.41
N SER A 159 -17.48 26.62 -13.80
CA SER A 159 -18.50 25.91 -13.02
C SER A 159 -18.42 26.25 -11.52
N GLY A 160 -17.62 27.25 -11.14
CA GLY A 160 -17.51 27.76 -9.78
C GLY A 160 -16.19 27.44 -9.07
N SER A 161 -16.25 27.25 -7.76
CA SER A 161 -15.08 27.03 -6.90
C SER A 161 -15.32 25.98 -5.81
N ILE A 162 -14.33 25.12 -5.58
CA ILE A 162 -14.29 24.13 -4.52
C ILE A 162 -12.98 24.31 -3.73
N ASP A 163 -13.09 24.49 -2.41
CA ASP A 163 -11.94 24.51 -1.50
C ASP A 163 -12.25 23.75 -0.19
N TYR A 164 -11.30 22.93 0.27
CA TYR A 164 -11.39 22.09 1.49
C TYR A 164 -12.69 21.26 1.57
N LEU A 165 -12.84 20.33 0.63
CA LEU A 165 -13.98 19.42 0.52
C LEU A 165 -13.55 17.98 0.82
N VAL A 166 -14.30 17.28 1.65
CA VAL A 166 -14.21 15.82 1.84
C VAL A 166 -15.43 15.16 1.24
N ILE A 167 -15.23 14.19 0.34
CA ILE A 167 -16.25 13.28 -0.19
C ILE A 167 -15.91 11.87 0.27
N GLU A 168 -16.87 11.19 0.91
CA GLU A 168 -16.66 9.86 1.49
C GLU A 168 -17.82 8.91 1.15
N GLY A 169 -17.50 7.67 0.78
CA GLY A 169 -18.48 6.61 0.54
C GLY A 169 -19.25 6.72 -0.79
N ALA A 170 -18.71 7.43 -1.79
CA ALA A 170 -19.30 7.49 -3.14
C ALA A 170 -19.11 6.15 -3.89
N GLY A 171 -19.52 6.04 -5.16
CA GLY A 171 -19.35 4.78 -5.91
C GLY A 171 -20.62 4.05 -6.33
N ALA A 172 -21.82 4.62 -6.16
CA ALA A 172 -23.05 3.82 -6.27
C ALA A 172 -23.19 3.12 -7.64
N GLN A 173 -23.56 1.83 -7.67
CA GLN A 173 -23.73 1.12 -8.94
C GLN A 173 -24.93 1.66 -9.72
N ILE A 174 -24.73 2.06 -10.98
CA ILE A 174 -25.79 2.51 -11.90
C ILE A 174 -26.40 1.31 -12.62
N ASN A 175 -25.54 0.52 -13.25
CA ASN A 175 -25.88 -0.68 -14.00
C ASN A 175 -24.67 -1.63 -14.02
N ALA A 176 -24.76 -2.79 -14.67
CA ALA A 176 -23.68 -3.79 -14.62
C ALA A 176 -22.34 -3.35 -15.25
N GLU A 177 -22.33 -2.25 -16.00
CA GLU A 177 -21.18 -1.72 -16.73
C GLU A 177 -20.77 -0.30 -16.26
N SER A 178 -21.50 0.32 -15.32
CA SER A 178 -21.21 1.70 -14.88
C SER A 178 -21.52 1.92 -13.39
N GLN A 179 -20.67 2.71 -12.75
CA GLN A 179 -20.78 3.21 -11.38
C GLN A 179 -20.67 4.75 -11.38
N TYR A 180 -20.88 5.38 -10.22
CA TYR A 180 -20.66 6.82 -10.02
C TYR A 180 -19.31 7.05 -9.35
N ASN A 181 -18.59 8.13 -9.69
CA ASN A 181 -17.32 8.47 -9.04
C ASN A 181 -17.51 9.29 -7.76
N GLY A 182 -16.42 9.54 -7.02
CA GLY A 182 -16.39 10.52 -5.94
C GLY A 182 -16.65 11.94 -6.43
N LEU A 183 -15.80 12.40 -7.35
CA LEU A 183 -15.92 13.69 -8.05
C LEU A 183 -15.88 13.46 -9.56
N THR A 184 -17.00 13.69 -10.24
CA THR A 184 -17.11 13.56 -11.69
C THR A 184 -17.06 14.93 -12.37
N LEU A 185 -16.15 15.09 -13.35
CA LEU A 185 -15.90 16.36 -14.03
C LEU A 185 -16.14 16.22 -15.54
N TYR A 186 -17.35 16.54 -15.97
CA TYR A 186 -17.76 16.50 -17.39
C TYR A 186 -17.44 17.82 -18.10
N ALA A 187 -16.42 17.83 -18.97
CA ALA A 187 -15.98 18.97 -19.77
C ALA A 187 -15.92 20.30 -18.99
N VAL A 188 -15.38 20.26 -17.78
CA VAL A 188 -15.25 21.44 -16.90
C VAL A 188 -14.10 22.32 -17.42
N GLY A 189 -14.37 23.64 -17.52
CA GLY A 189 -13.42 24.60 -18.06
C GLY A 189 -12.39 25.11 -17.05
N SER A 190 -11.32 25.69 -17.59
CA SER A 190 -10.19 26.25 -16.83
C SER A 190 -10.52 27.50 -16.01
N GLY A 191 -11.73 28.05 -16.16
CA GLY A 191 -12.23 29.11 -15.27
C GLY A 191 -12.64 28.60 -13.88
N THR A 192 -12.87 27.29 -13.75
CA THR A 192 -13.27 26.62 -12.50
C THR A 192 -12.06 26.40 -11.59
N SER A 193 -12.22 26.62 -10.29
CA SER A 193 -11.16 26.40 -9.29
C SER A 193 -11.47 25.21 -8.38
N ILE A 194 -10.59 24.21 -8.30
CA ILE A 194 -10.75 23.04 -7.41
C ILE A 194 -9.47 22.86 -6.62
N ASN A 195 -9.53 23.06 -5.30
CA ASN A 195 -8.39 23.00 -4.40
C ASN A 195 -8.72 22.20 -3.14
N ASN A 196 -7.73 21.52 -2.56
CA ASN A 196 -7.83 20.83 -1.27
C ASN A 196 -9.06 19.91 -1.20
N VAL A 197 -9.08 18.87 -2.02
CA VAL A 197 -10.19 17.90 -2.08
C VAL A 197 -9.69 16.55 -1.60
N ALA A 198 -10.51 15.86 -0.81
CA ALA A 198 -10.26 14.52 -0.31
C ALA A 198 -11.39 13.56 -0.73
N LEU A 199 -11.04 12.44 -1.34
CA LEU A 199 -11.96 11.44 -1.87
C LEU A 199 -11.62 10.10 -1.19
N ILE A 200 -12.53 9.58 -0.38
CA ILE A 200 -12.23 8.50 0.57
C ILE A 200 -13.26 7.38 0.47
N ASN A 201 -12.78 6.13 0.46
CA ASN A 201 -13.59 4.91 0.52
C ASN A 201 -14.71 4.89 -0.54
N GLY A 202 -14.38 5.14 -1.82
CA GLY A 202 -15.33 5.07 -2.93
C GLY A 202 -15.33 3.69 -3.59
N ALA A 203 -16.48 3.19 -4.07
CA ALA A 203 -16.57 1.90 -4.80
C ALA A 203 -16.22 1.99 -6.30
N ASP A 204 -15.76 3.16 -6.71
CA ASP A 204 -15.43 3.54 -8.08
C ASP A 204 -14.36 4.63 -7.98
N ASP A 205 -14.14 5.38 -9.06
CA ASP A 205 -13.05 6.33 -9.11
C ASP A 205 -13.13 7.39 -8.02
N GLY A 206 -11.96 7.82 -7.54
CA GLY A 206 -11.84 9.02 -6.73
C GLY A 206 -12.35 10.22 -7.52
N VAL A 207 -11.57 10.62 -8.52
CA VAL A 207 -11.94 11.66 -9.47
C VAL A 207 -11.86 11.14 -10.89
N GLU A 208 -12.85 11.46 -11.72
CA GLU A 208 -12.83 11.15 -13.14
C GLU A 208 -13.06 12.41 -13.99
N PHE A 209 -12.18 12.62 -14.97
CA PHE A 209 -12.28 13.71 -15.95
C PHE A 209 -12.81 13.20 -17.29
N PHE A 210 -14.03 13.61 -17.65
CA PHE A 210 -14.60 13.39 -18.98
C PHE A 210 -14.36 14.62 -19.85
N GLY A 211 -13.16 14.73 -20.40
CA GLY A 211 -12.75 15.88 -21.23
C GLY A 211 -12.54 17.17 -20.42
N GLY A 212 -12.52 18.32 -21.11
CA GLY A 212 -12.35 19.63 -20.48
C GLY A 212 -10.91 20.04 -20.18
N THR A 213 -10.77 21.17 -19.50
CA THR A 213 -9.49 21.88 -19.30
C THR A 213 -9.25 22.31 -17.84
N VAL A 214 -10.15 21.93 -16.93
CA VAL A 214 -10.02 22.22 -15.49
C VAL A 214 -8.76 21.61 -14.91
N SER A 215 -8.17 22.30 -13.94
CA SER A 215 -7.01 21.82 -13.17
C SER A 215 -7.35 21.76 -11.70
N VAL A 216 -6.75 20.81 -10.97
CA VAL A 216 -7.02 20.54 -9.55
C VAL A 216 -5.70 20.69 -8.78
N THR A 217 -5.74 21.27 -7.58
CA THR A 217 -4.56 21.40 -6.70
C THR A 217 -4.82 20.80 -5.31
N ASN A 218 -3.85 20.04 -4.78
CA ASN A 218 -3.93 19.35 -3.49
C ASN A 218 -5.10 18.37 -3.44
N LEU A 219 -4.89 17.19 -4.03
CA LEU A 219 -5.85 16.10 -4.07
C LEU A 219 -5.39 14.96 -3.16
N TYR A 220 -6.27 14.51 -2.26
CA TYR A 220 -6.05 13.35 -1.40
C TYR A 220 -7.03 12.24 -1.78
N LEU A 221 -6.53 11.03 -1.96
CA LEU A 221 -7.31 9.87 -2.37
C LEU A 221 -6.98 8.70 -1.45
N GLU A 222 -7.99 8.04 -0.90
CA GLU A 222 -7.78 6.93 0.02
C GLU A 222 -8.80 5.82 -0.24
N ASN A 223 -8.29 4.62 -0.55
CA ASN A 223 -9.08 3.40 -0.72
C ASN A 223 -10.26 3.58 -1.69
N ASN A 224 -10.02 4.17 -2.86
CA ASN A 224 -10.93 4.06 -3.99
C ASN A 224 -10.80 2.65 -4.59
N GLU A 225 -11.92 1.96 -4.80
CA GLU A 225 -11.93 0.55 -5.21
C GLU A 225 -11.67 0.37 -6.72
N ASP A 226 -11.94 1.37 -7.56
CA ASP A 226 -11.50 1.36 -8.97
C ASP A 226 -10.23 2.22 -9.10
N ASP A 227 -10.26 3.37 -9.77
CA ASP A 227 -9.08 4.20 -9.98
C ASP A 227 -9.05 5.45 -9.09
N ALA A 228 -7.90 5.78 -8.51
CA ALA A 228 -7.85 7.01 -7.70
C ALA A 228 -8.10 8.25 -8.61
N ILE A 229 -7.36 8.35 -9.73
CA ILE A 229 -7.48 9.41 -10.72
C ILE A 229 -7.68 8.78 -12.09
N ASP A 230 -8.84 8.98 -12.71
CA ASP A 230 -9.10 8.56 -14.09
C ASP A 230 -9.39 9.76 -15.00
N TRP A 231 -9.08 9.61 -16.28
CA TRP A 231 -9.59 10.49 -17.30
C TRP A 231 -9.84 9.77 -18.62
N THR A 232 -10.81 10.32 -19.33
CA THR A 232 -11.13 9.99 -20.71
C THR A 232 -11.45 11.26 -21.49
N GLU A 233 -11.97 11.08 -22.71
CA GLU A 233 -12.57 12.13 -23.53
C GLU A 233 -11.67 13.35 -23.83
N GLY A 234 -10.35 13.13 -23.77
CA GLY A 234 -9.34 14.12 -24.13
C GLY A 234 -9.17 15.27 -23.15
N TRP A 235 -9.35 15.03 -21.84
CA TRP A 235 -8.96 15.99 -20.80
C TRP A 235 -7.52 16.48 -21.02
N ASN A 236 -7.25 17.76 -20.73
CA ASN A 236 -5.93 18.37 -20.95
C ASN A 236 -5.48 19.32 -19.84
N GLY A 237 -6.07 19.18 -18.66
CA GLY A 237 -5.76 19.96 -17.47
C GLY A 237 -4.51 19.47 -16.74
N THR A 238 -4.40 19.89 -15.48
CA THR A 238 -3.31 19.50 -14.59
C THR A 238 -3.82 19.18 -13.19
N VAL A 239 -3.37 18.06 -12.64
CA VAL A 239 -3.43 17.79 -11.19
C VAL A 239 -2.08 18.22 -10.58
N THR A 240 -2.09 19.09 -9.59
CA THR A 240 -0.88 19.52 -8.86
C THR A 240 -0.96 19.09 -7.40
N ASN A 241 0.05 18.38 -6.90
CA ASN A 241 0.11 17.78 -5.58
C ASN A 241 -1.03 16.78 -5.33
N ALA A 242 -0.82 15.53 -5.68
CA ALA A 242 -1.72 14.43 -5.34
C ALA A 242 -1.03 13.44 -4.38
N TYR A 243 -1.79 13.00 -3.37
CA TYR A 243 -1.41 11.90 -2.49
C TYR A 243 -2.49 10.81 -2.55
N SER A 244 -2.10 9.58 -2.86
CA SER A 244 -2.99 8.42 -2.94
C SER A 244 -2.53 7.32 -1.98
N LEU A 245 -3.45 6.81 -1.15
CA LEU A 245 -3.21 5.76 -0.17
C LEU A 245 -4.12 4.56 -0.41
N HIS A 246 -3.52 3.39 -0.61
CA HIS A 246 -4.23 2.11 -0.70
C HIS A 246 -3.82 1.19 0.45
N THR A 247 -4.78 0.90 1.31
CA THR A 247 -4.65 -0.03 2.46
C THR A 247 -5.58 -1.23 2.32
N ILE A 248 -6.33 -1.30 1.23
CA ILE A 248 -7.24 -2.39 0.86
C ILE A 248 -6.65 -3.18 -0.30
N GLU A 249 -6.98 -4.47 -0.39
CA GLU A 249 -6.69 -5.28 -1.57
C GLU A 249 -7.74 -5.07 -2.65
N GLY A 250 -7.39 -5.37 -3.91
CA GLY A 250 -8.36 -5.45 -5.00
C GLY A 250 -8.80 -4.12 -5.60
N PHE A 251 -8.17 -2.99 -5.24
CA PHE A 251 -8.32 -1.75 -5.98
C PHE A 251 -7.75 -1.89 -7.41
N SER A 252 -8.21 -1.07 -8.36
CA SER A 252 -7.72 -1.11 -9.75
C SER A 252 -6.36 -0.41 -9.87
N THR A 253 -6.33 0.93 -9.85
CA THR A 253 -5.08 1.69 -10.05
C THR A 253 -5.02 3.03 -9.31
N VAL A 254 -3.83 3.63 -9.24
CA VAL A 254 -3.70 5.06 -8.84
C VAL A 254 -4.15 5.97 -9.98
N VAL A 255 -3.70 5.67 -11.19
CA VAL A 255 -4.00 6.45 -12.37
C VAL A 255 -4.42 5.50 -13.47
N GLU A 256 -5.68 5.62 -13.91
CA GLU A 256 -6.13 5.11 -15.21
C GLU A 256 -6.17 6.27 -16.22
N ALA A 257 -5.98 5.93 -17.49
CA ALA A 257 -6.05 6.88 -18.57
C ALA A 257 -6.61 6.20 -19.83
N ASP A 258 -7.70 6.76 -20.36
CA ASP A 258 -8.32 6.36 -21.63
C ASP A 258 -8.43 7.53 -22.62
N GLY A 259 -8.70 7.17 -23.88
CA GLY A 259 -9.06 8.09 -24.94
C GLY A 259 -7.88 8.85 -25.51
N PHE A 260 -8.21 9.97 -26.16
CA PHE A 260 -7.26 10.75 -26.94
C PHE A 260 -6.22 11.43 -26.04
N ASN A 261 -4.93 11.15 -26.27
CA ASN A 261 -3.84 11.79 -25.54
C ASN A 261 -3.68 13.28 -25.91
N ASN A 262 -4.35 14.16 -25.15
CA ASN A 262 -4.12 15.61 -25.14
C ASN A 262 -3.02 16.05 -24.15
N ASN A 263 -2.21 15.11 -23.68
CA ASN A 263 -1.16 15.29 -22.69
C ASN A 263 -1.62 15.95 -21.37
N PRO A 264 -2.59 15.34 -20.66
CA PRO A 264 -2.79 15.56 -19.22
C PRO A 264 -1.49 15.65 -18.44
N LYS A 265 -1.50 16.44 -17.37
CA LYS A 265 -0.33 16.60 -16.50
C LYS A 265 -0.65 16.25 -15.06
N ILE A 266 0.26 15.54 -14.42
CA ILE A 266 0.27 15.39 -12.96
C ILE A 266 1.62 15.91 -12.45
N VAL A 267 1.58 16.94 -11.62
CA VAL A 267 2.78 17.57 -11.05
C VAL A 267 2.80 17.27 -9.56
N ASN A 268 3.80 16.52 -9.11
CA ASN A 268 3.96 15.95 -7.77
C ASN A 268 2.86 14.92 -7.45
N LEU A 269 3.16 13.65 -7.71
CA LEU A 269 2.31 12.52 -7.35
C LEU A 269 3.08 11.63 -6.38
N THR A 270 2.54 11.46 -5.17
CA THR A 270 3.03 10.46 -4.21
C THR A 270 1.93 9.45 -3.98
N SER A 271 2.22 8.17 -4.22
CA SER A 271 1.25 7.10 -4.03
C SER A 271 1.85 5.96 -3.23
N VAL A 272 1.07 5.48 -2.28
CA VAL A 272 1.45 4.44 -1.33
C VAL A 272 0.42 3.32 -1.39
N SER A 273 0.87 2.08 -1.50
CA SER A 273 0.08 0.89 -1.28
C SER A 273 0.73 0.02 -0.20
N THR A 274 -0.07 -0.52 0.72
CA THR A 274 0.38 -1.54 1.68
C THR A 274 0.03 -2.95 1.23
N THR A 275 -0.67 -3.09 0.11
CA THR A 275 -1.30 -4.35 -0.36
C THR A 275 -0.86 -4.76 -1.76
N GLY A 276 0.07 -4.03 -2.40
CA GLY A 276 0.49 -4.31 -3.78
C GLY A 276 -0.33 -3.55 -4.83
N GLY A 277 -0.57 -4.15 -6.00
CA GLY A 277 -1.45 -3.62 -7.05
C GLY A 277 -0.74 -2.85 -8.17
N THR A 278 -1.53 -2.18 -9.02
CA THR A 278 -1.04 -1.41 -10.18
C THR A 278 -1.05 0.08 -9.87
N ALA A 279 0.06 0.78 -10.10
CA ALA A 279 0.11 2.22 -9.90
C ALA A 279 -0.48 2.97 -11.10
N LEU A 280 0.19 2.91 -12.25
CA LEU A 280 -0.19 3.69 -13.42
C LEU A 280 -0.60 2.76 -14.57
N GLN A 281 -1.84 2.87 -15.03
CA GLN A 281 -2.35 2.13 -16.17
C GLN A 281 -2.78 3.08 -17.28
N PHE A 282 -2.38 2.79 -18.51
CA PHE A 282 -2.74 3.58 -19.68
C PHE A 282 -3.24 2.66 -20.79
N LYS A 283 -4.36 3.02 -21.40
CA LYS A 283 -4.88 2.37 -22.60
C LYS A 283 -4.14 2.81 -23.86
N LYS A 284 -4.48 2.21 -24.99
CA LYS A 284 -3.67 2.25 -26.22
C LYS A 284 -3.34 3.67 -26.73
N GLU A 285 -4.31 4.57 -26.67
CA GLU A 285 -4.21 5.92 -27.25
C GLU A 285 -3.91 7.01 -26.22
N SER A 286 -4.00 6.69 -24.94
CA SER A 286 -3.84 7.65 -23.85
C SER A 286 -2.36 7.89 -23.50
N GLY A 287 -2.14 8.85 -22.61
CA GLY A 287 -0.81 9.22 -22.12
C GLY A 287 -0.87 10.43 -21.19
N ALA A 288 0.26 10.76 -20.59
CA ALA A 288 0.39 11.89 -19.67
C ALA A 288 1.85 12.35 -19.53
N THR A 289 2.01 13.55 -18.98
CA THR A 289 3.29 13.99 -18.40
C THR A 289 3.15 14.03 -16.87
N ILE A 290 3.89 13.17 -16.17
CA ILE A 290 3.92 13.11 -14.71
C ILE A 290 5.31 13.53 -14.22
N THR A 291 5.38 14.52 -13.33
CA THR A 291 6.62 14.97 -12.68
C THR A 291 6.52 14.83 -11.17
N GLY A 292 7.65 14.63 -10.50
CA GLY A 292 7.67 14.41 -9.06
C GLY A 292 6.99 13.11 -8.65
N LEU A 293 7.01 12.09 -9.53
CA LEU A 293 6.43 10.78 -9.25
C LEU A 293 7.20 10.05 -8.16
N SER A 294 6.49 9.59 -7.14
CA SER A 294 6.94 8.69 -6.07
C SER A 294 5.90 7.59 -5.89
N LEU A 295 6.27 6.36 -6.22
CA LEU A 295 5.42 5.17 -6.06
C LEU A 295 6.01 4.26 -4.98
N THR A 296 5.16 3.74 -4.11
CA THR A 296 5.57 2.93 -2.96
C THR A 296 4.62 1.76 -2.77
N GLY A 297 5.17 0.54 -2.70
CA GLY A 297 4.42 -0.68 -2.39
C GLY A 297 3.49 -1.23 -3.48
N TYR A 298 3.64 -0.80 -4.74
CA TYR A 298 2.92 -1.36 -5.89
C TYR A 298 3.72 -2.48 -6.56
N ASP A 299 3.03 -3.53 -7.02
CA ASP A 299 3.64 -4.65 -7.74
C ASP A 299 3.92 -4.28 -9.21
N THR A 300 3.05 -3.46 -9.80
CA THR A 300 3.19 -2.96 -11.18
C THR A 300 3.24 -1.44 -11.17
N SER A 301 4.36 -0.86 -11.60
CA SER A 301 4.50 0.61 -11.63
C SER A 301 3.85 1.25 -12.86
N VAL A 302 4.00 0.65 -14.03
CA VAL A 302 3.40 1.13 -15.29
C VAL A 302 2.86 -0.07 -16.07
N ASP A 303 1.58 -0.02 -16.42
CA ASP A 303 0.91 -0.98 -17.27
C ASP A 303 0.33 -0.30 -18.53
N MET A 304 0.63 -0.87 -19.70
CA MET A 304 0.01 -0.48 -20.97
C MET A 304 -1.00 -1.57 -21.36
N LYS A 305 -2.20 -1.54 -20.75
CA LYS A 305 -3.24 -2.59 -20.83
C LYS A 305 -3.51 -3.09 -22.25
N ASP A 306 -3.55 -2.16 -23.21
CA ASP A 306 -3.85 -2.44 -24.62
C ASP A 306 -2.64 -2.26 -25.56
N PHE A 307 -1.42 -2.40 -25.04
CA PHE A 307 -0.16 -2.36 -25.78
C PHE A 307 0.06 -1.05 -26.56
N GLY A 308 -0.35 0.08 -25.97
CA GLY A 308 -0.04 1.41 -26.50
C GLY A 308 1.47 1.73 -26.41
N PRO A 309 1.94 2.77 -27.12
CA PRO A 309 3.35 3.13 -27.11
C PRO A 309 3.72 3.88 -25.82
N LEU A 310 4.68 3.35 -25.06
CA LEU A 310 5.22 3.98 -23.84
C LEU A 310 5.69 5.42 -24.04
N SER A 311 6.04 5.82 -25.26
CA SER A 311 6.41 7.21 -25.61
C SER A 311 5.31 8.24 -25.34
N ASN A 312 4.06 7.78 -25.18
CA ASN A 312 2.92 8.61 -24.79
C ASN A 312 2.99 9.08 -23.33
N ILE A 313 3.78 8.40 -22.51
CA ILE A 313 3.91 8.68 -21.08
C ILE A 313 5.31 9.27 -20.83
N LYS A 314 5.34 10.44 -20.20
CA LYS A 314 6.56 11.09 -19.75
C LYS A 314 6.61 11.11 -18.24
N LEU A 315 7.49 10.31 -17.64
CA LEU A 315 7.70 10.24 -16.20
C LEU A 315 9.02 10.94 -15.86
N ASN A 316 8.94 12.04 -15.11
CA ASN A 316 10.10 12.88 -14.74
C ASN A 316 10.96 13.33 -15.94
N GLY A 317 10.32 13.58 -17.08
CA GLY A 317 10.96 14.04 -18.32
C GLY A 317 11.40 12.93 -19.27
N GLU A 318 11.41 11.67 -18.82
CA GLU A 318 11.80 10.51 -19.62
C GLU A 318 10.59 9.71 -20.10
N THR A 319 10.75 8.92 -21.16
CA THR A 319 9.72 7.95 -21.56
C THR A 319 9.50 6.93 -20.44
N ALA A 320 8.24 6.55 -20.17
CA ALA A 320 7.95 5.53 -19.17
C ALA A 320 8.65 4.19 -19.47
N ASN A 321 9.10 3.52 -18.41
CA ASN A 321 9.75 2.23 -18.44
C ASN A 321 9.11 1.33 -17.38
N PRO A 322 8.30 0.32 -17.76
CA PRO A 322 7.63 -0.60 -16.84
C PRO A 322 8.57 -1.36 -15.90
N GLU A 323 9.85 -1.50 -16.26
CA GLU A 323 10.85 -2.21 -15.44
C GLU A 323 11.38 -1.37 -14.26
N LEU A 324 10.97 -0.10 -14.12
CA LEU A 324 11.37 0.77 -13.01
C LEU A 324 10.26 0.87 -11.96
N SER A 325 10.65 0.91 -10.68
CA SER A 325 9.71 1.01 -9.56
C SER A 325 9.29 2.43 -9.18
N TYR A 326 9.97 3.45 -9.71
CA TYR A 326 9.70 4.88 -9.43
C TYR A 326 9.60 5.26 -7.93
N THR A 327 10.36 4.58 -7.08
CA THR A 327 10.45 4.77 -5.62
C THR A 327 11.24 6.03 -5.19
N ALA A 328 11.17 7.11 -5.96
CA ALA A 328 11.83 8.37 -5.64
C ALA A 328 11.28 8.97 -4.33
N THR A 329 12.03 9.90 -3.73
CA THR A 329 11.57 10.64 -2.53
C THR A 329 10.19 11.26 -2.77
N ALA A 330 9.28 11.05 -1.81
CA ALA A 330 7.93 11.63 -1.83
C ALA A 330 7.98 13.14 -2.07
N THR A 331 7.18 13.62 -3.02
CA THR A 331 7.06 15.04 -3.36
C THR A 331 5.85 15.69 -2.70
N VAL A 332 4.92 14.86 -2.21
CA VAL A 332 3.74 15.26 -1.45
C VAL A 332 3.71 14.42 -0.18
N ASP A 333 3.66 15.09 0.96
CA ASP A 333 3.61 14.46 2.28
C ASP A 333 2.14 14.38 2.73
N GLU A 334 1.70 13.22 3.23
CA GLU A 334 0.33 13.00 3.74
C GLU A 334 -0.06 14.04 4.80
N SER A 335 0.88 14.48 5.64
CA SER A 335 0.64 15.49 6.69
C SER A 335 0.17 16.83 6.14
N SER A 336 0.40 17.11 4.86
CA SER A 336 -0.17 18.27 4.15
C SER A 336 -1.70 18.25 4.13
N PHE A 337 -2.30 17.08 4.34
CA PHE A 337 -3.73 16.79 4.35
C PHE A 337 -4.31 16.50 5.74
N ASN A 338 -3.60 16.84 6.82
CA ASN A 338 -4.07 16.64 8.20
C ASN A 338 -5.43 17.27 8.56
N TRP A 339 -5.93 18.16 7.70
CA TRP A 339 -7.24 18.82 7.78
C TRP A 339 -8.43 17.89 7.52
N ILE A 340 -8.21 16.74 6.88
CA ILE A 340 -9.28 15.81 6.47
C ILE A 340 -10.03 15.25 7.68
N ASN A 341 -9.39 15.12 8.86
CA ASN A 341 -10.02 14.56 10.05
C ASN A 341 -9.41 15.01 11.41
N ASN A 342 -8.55 16.03 11.47
CA ASN A 342 -7.63 16.24 12.61
C ASN A 342 -6.86 14.94 12.95
N ARG A 343 -6.30 14.25 11.93
CA ARG A 343 -5.55 13.00 12.15
C ARG A 343 -4.36 13.27 13.08
N SER A 344 -4.53 12.85 14.33
CA SER A 344 -3.45 12.43 15.23
C SER A 344 -3.57 10.91 15.30
N SER A 345 -3.18 10.25 14.21
CA SER A 345 -3.04 8.79 14.13
C SER A 345 -1.65 8.51 13.60
N VAL A 346 -0.96 7.60 14.28
CA VAL A 346 0.45 7.27 14.16
C VAL A 346 0.77 6.89 12.72
N ASP A 347 1.51 7.75 12.01
CA ASP A 347 1.91 7.51 10.62
C ASP A 347 2.80 6.27 10.59
N ALA A 348 2.35 5.23 9.89
CA ALA A 348 3.20 4.09 9.61
C ALA A 348 4.29 4.54 8.63
N THR A 349 5.54 4.66 9.08
CA THR A 349 6.66 5.09 8.22
C THR A 349 7.15 3.92 7.37
N ILE A 350 7.27 4.14 6.07
CA ILE A 350 7.62 3.08 5.13
C ILE A 350 9.14 2.91 5.05
N LEU A 351 9.60 1.66 5.16
CA LEU A 351 10.97 1.23 4.93
C LEU A 351 11.05 0.55 3.56
N GLN A 352 11.77 1.15 2.61
CA GLN A 352 12.06 0.58 1.30
C GLN A 352 13.24 1.29 0.63
N GLY A 353 13.87 0.66 -0.37
CA GLY A 353 14.97 1.23 -1.13
C GLY A 353 16.33 1.05 -0.45
N THR A 354 17.22 2.04 -0.60
CA THR A 354 18.60 1.94 -0.11
C THR A 354 18.94 3.01 0.92
N LEU A 355 19.77 2.67 1.91
CA LEU A 355 20.29 3.57 2.92
C LEU A 355 21.81 3.71 2.79
N THR A 356 22.29 4.91 2.45
CA THR A 356 23.73 5.22 2.28
C THR A 356 24.33 6.04 3.43
N GLY A 357 23.51 6.46 4.41
CA GLY A 357 23.93 7.21 5.59
C GLY A 357 23.39 6.60 6.89
N ASP A 358 23.39 7.38 7.96
CA ASP A 358 22.89 6.93 9.25
C ASP A 358 21.39 7.25 9.39
N LEU A 359 20.58 6.24 9.73
CA LEU A 359 19.18 6.37 10.11
C LEU A 359 18.97 5.75 11.49
N THR A 360 18.28 6.45 12.37
CA THR A 360 17.74 5.90 13.63
C THR A 360 16.23 5.95 13.56
N LEU A 361 15.58 4.80 13.69
CA LEU A 361 14.12 4.71 13.77
C LEU A 361 13.61 5.26 15.10
N ASP A 362 12.37 5.71 15.13
CA ASP A 362 11.67 6.18 16.34
C ASP A 362 10.74 5.06 16.83
N ALA A 363 10.96 4.55 18.04
CA ALA A 363 10.16 3.45 18.58
C ALA A 363 8.69 3.82 18.84
N SER A 364 8.31 5.10 18.78
CA SER A 364 6.90 5.54 18.85
C SER A 364 6.16 5.51 17.51
N VAL A 365 6.88 5.21 16.43
CA VAL A 365 6.37 5.15 15.07
C VAL A 365 6.19 3.68 14.67
N GLU A 366 5.06 3.36 14.04
CA GLU A 366 4.89 2.07 13.38
C GLU A 366 5.63 2.09 12.04
N TYR A 367 6.31 1.01 11.67
CA TYR A 367 7.01 0.94 10.38
C TYR A 367 6.41 -0.14 9.49
N GLN A 368 6.36 0.15 8.18
CA GLN A 368 5.93 -0.81 7.16
C GLN A 368 7.09 -1.11 6.22
N LEU A 369 7.56 -2.34 6.15
CA LEU A 369 8.53 -2.80 5.17
C LEU A 369 7.77 -3.31 3.94
N THR A 370 7.68 -2.49 2.89
CA THR A 370 6.86 -2.77 1.70
C THR A 370 7.64 -3.33 0.52
N SER A 371 8.98 -3.17 0.56
CA SER A 371 9.93 -3.71 -0.41
C SER A 371 11.30 -3.87 0.27
N SER A 372 12.32 -4.33 -0.45
CA SER A 372 13.69 -4.46 0.04
C SER A 372 14.18 -3.15 0.66
N TYR A 373 14.79 -3.23 1.85
CA TYR A 373 15.47 -2.13 2.50
C TYR A 373 16.94 -2.46 2.71
N ILE A 374 17.82 -1.82 1.93
CA ILE A 374 19.21 -2.24 1.76
C ILE A 374 20.16 -1.18 2.32
N VAL A 375 20.84 -1.51 3.42
CA VAL A 375 21.90 -0.68 4.00
C VAL A 375 23.19 -0.87 3.21
N GLN A 376 23.62 0.18 2.52
CA GLN A 376 24.79 0.21 1.65
C GLN A 376 26.09 0.40 2.45
N ASP A 377 27.25 0.25 1.78
CA ASP A 377 28.55 0.57 2.36
C ASP A 377 28.58 1.99 2.95
N GLY A 378 29.03 2.12 4.20
CA GLY A 378 29.04 3.37 4.94
C GLY A 378 27.71 3.78 5.58
N GLY A 379 26.59 3.10 5.26
CA GLY A 379 25.30 3.34 5.89
C GLY A 379 25.15 2.63 7.24
N LYS A 380 24.29 3.16 8.11
CA LYS A 380 23.94 2.54 9.40
C LYS A 380 22.44 2.66 9.68
N LEU A 381 21.75 1.53 9.86
CA LEU A 381 20.38 1.49 10.39
C LEU A 381 20.39 1.20 11.89
N THR A 382 19.80 2.07 12.71
CA THR A 382 19.64 1.88 14.15
C THR A 382 18.16 1.70 14.49
N ILE A 383 17.82 0.61 15.19
CA ILE A 383 16.44 0.22 15.51
C ILE A 383 16.32 0.12 17.04
N PRO A 384 15.74 1.14 17.71
CA PRO A 384 15.63 1.17 19.16
C PRO A 384 14.66 0.11 19.72
N ALA A 385 14.74 -0.11 21.04
CA ALA A 385 13.83 -1.00 21.75
C ALA A 385 12.35 -0.64 21.56
N GLY A 386 11.51 -1.65 21.37
CA GLY A 386 10.06 -1.51 21.20
C GLY A 386 9.62 -1.15 19.78
N THR A 387 10.54 -0.91 18.84
CA THR A 387 10.18 -0.69 17.43
C THR A 387 9.51 -1.93 16.84
N LYS A 388 8.41 -1.70 16.12
CA LYS A 388 7.68 -2.70 15.35
C LYS A 388 7.79 -2.39 13.86
N ILE A 389 8.20 -3.38 13.08
CA ILE A 389 8.27 -3.31 11.62
C ILE A 389 7.34 -4.39 11.06
N THR A 390 6.27 -3.95 10.42
CA THR A 390 5.33 -4.81 9.72
C THR A 390 5.81 -5.01 8.29
N ALA A 391 6.21 -6.22 7.92
CA ALA A 391 6.52 -6.57 6.55
C ALA A 391 5.24 -6.81 5.75
N ARG A 392 5.16 -6.28 4.54
CA ARG A 392 4.15 -6.68 3.56
C ARG A 392 4.39 -8.15 3.20
N ASP A 393 3.30 -8.91 3.10
CA ASP A 393 3.28 -10.27 2.58
C ASP A 393 3.51 -10.24 1.05
N GLY A 394 4.73 -9.85 0.67
CA GLY A 394 5.15 -9.64 -0.72
C GLY A 394 6.23 -10.64 -1.15
N GLY A 395 6.45 -11.69 -0.36
CA GLY A 395 7.42 -12.74 -0.65
C GLY A 395 8.84 -12.20 -0.86
N THR A 396 9.41 -12.46 -2.04
CA THR A 396 10.83 -12.22 -2.36
C THR A 396 11.21 -10.76 -2.50
N ASP A 397 10.24 -9.87 -2.65
CA ASP A 397 10.47 -8.44 -2.86
C ASP A 397 10.60 -7.66 -1.54
N VAL A 398 10.36 -8.31 -0.41
CA VAL A 398 10.26 -7.68 0.92
C VAL A 398 11.28 -8.30 1.88
N TYR A 399 12.40 -7.62 2.14
CA TYR A 399 13.45 -8.08 3.04
C TYR A 399 14.33 -6.92 3.51
N ILE A 400 15.15 -7.13 4.54
CA ILE A 400 16.18 -6.17 4.95
C ILE A 400 17.55 -6.77 4.65
N ALA A 401 18.42 -6.02 3.99
CA ALA A 401 19.79 -6.45 3.72
C ALA A 401 20.82 -5.41 4.20
N VAL A 402 21.92 -5.88 4.78
CA VAL A 402 23.06 -5.06 5.20
C VAL A 402 24.27 -5.50 4.39
N LEU A 403 24.68 -4.67 3.42
CA LEU A 403 25.76 -5.03 2.51
C LEU A 403 27.13 -4.85 3.16
N LYS A 404 28.15 -5.43 2.54
CA LYS A 404 29.55 -5.35 2.97
C LYS A 404 29.98 -3.90 3.24
N GLY A 405 30.23 -3.59 4.52
CA GLY A 405 30.63 -2.25 4.99
C GLY A 405 29.49 -1.36 5.51
N GLY A 406 28.23 -1.76 5.28
CA GLY A 406 27.06 -1.22 5.99
C GLY A 406 26.94 -1.80 7.39
N LYS A 407 26.07 -1.19 8.22
CA LYS A 407 25.84 -1.61 9.61
C LYS A 407 24.37 -1.62 9.99
N ILE A 408 23.98 -2.56 10.84
CA ILE A 408 22.68 -2.56 11.52
C ILE A 408 22.87 -2.62 13.04
N ASP A 409 22.02 -1.90 13.77
CA ASP A 409 22.13 -1.72 15.21
C ASP A 409 20.75 -1.86 15.87
N ILE A 410 20.34 -3.11 16.12
CA ILE A 410 19.06 -3.48 16.74
C ILE A 410 19.24 -3.54 18.25
N GLN A 411 18.62 -2.62 18.98
CA GLN A 411 18.79 -2.43 20.41
C GLN A 411 17.50 -2.72 21.20
N GLY A 412 16.87 -3.85 20.93
CA GLY A 412 15.77 -4.37 21.74
C GLY A 412 16.18 -4.64 23.19
N THR A 413 15.19 -4.72 24.06
CA THR A 413 15.34 -5.13 25.47
C THR A 413 14.42 -6.32 25.77
N GLU A 414 14.67 -7.07 26.83
CA GLU A 414 13.80 -8.20 27.20
C GLU A 414 12.34 -7.78 27.43
N SER A 415 12.11 -6.56 27.93
CA SER A 415 10.76 -6.02 28.15
C SER A 415 10.15 -5.35 26.91
N ASN A 416 10.98 -4.88 25.98
CA ASN A 416 10.58 -4.20 24.75
C ASN A 416 11.52 -4.66 23.62
N PRO A 417 11.34 -5.89 23.11
CA PRO A 417 12.14 -6.36 21.98
C PRO A 417 11.80 -5.57 20.72
N VAL A 418 12.66 -5.67 19.72
CA VAL A 418 12.31 -5.25 18.35
C VAL A 418 11.56 -6.40 17.70
N VAL A 419 10.43 -6.09 17.05
CA VAL A 419 9.61 -7.09 16.34
C VAL A 419 9.61 -6.77 14.85
N MET A 420 9.97 -7.75 14.03
CA MET A 420 9.84 -7.70 12.58
C MET A 420 8.97 -8.89 12.14
N SER A 421 7.82 -8.63 11.54
CA SER A 421 6.89 -9.71 11.19
C SER A 421 6.00 -9.26 10.04
N SER A 422 5.52 -10.20 9.24
CA SER A 422 4.30 -9.96 8.46
C SER A 422 3.08 -9.86 9.39
N ILE A 423 1.98 -9.28 8.92
CA ILE A 423 0.73 -9.22 9.72
C ILE A 423 0.16 -10.61 10.01
N ASN A 424 0.33 -11.54 9.05
CA ASN A 424 -0.17 -12.90 9.13
C ASN A 424 0.77 -13.81 9.93
N ALA A 425 2.06 -13.44 10.04
CA ALA A 425 3.09 -14.19 10.75
C ALA A 425 3.23 -15.64 10.26
N LYS A 426 3.02 -15.88 8.95
CA LYS A 426 3.10 -17.20 8.32
C LYS A 426 4.42 -17.39 7.61
N ALA A 427 4.85 -18.64 7.58
CA ALA A 427 6.05 -19.07 6.89
C ALA A 427 5.97 -18.69 5.40
N GLY A 428 7.02 -18.02 4.90
CA GLY A 428 7.15 -17.59 3.51
C GLY A 428 6.63 -16.19 3.17
N ASP A 429 6.01 -15.47 4.12
CA ASP A 429 5.37 -14.18 3.83
C ASP A 429 6.39 -13.10 3.35
N TRP A 430 7.62 -13.13 3.86
CA TRP A 430 8.67 -12.17 3.48
C TRP A 430 10.09 -12.77 3.63
N GLY A 431 11.10 -12.08 3.11
CA GLY A 431 12.47 -12.58 2.96
C GLY A 431 13.40 -12.44 4.17
N GLY A 432 12.95 -11.93 5.31
CA GLY A 432 13.78 -11.87 6.52
C GLY A 432 14.95 -10.87 6.48
N LEU A 433 16.04 -11.21 7.16
CA LEU A 433 17.21 -10.33 7.38
C LEU A 433 18.52 -10.95 6.86
N THR A 434 19.20 -10.26 5.95
CA THR A 434 20.52 -10.68 5.45
C THR A 434 21.62 -9.72 5.90
N ILE A 435 22.72 -10.25 6.45
CA ILE A 435 23.88 -9.46 6.88
C ILE A 435 25.16 -9.96 6.21
N VAL A 436 25.86 -9.04 5.57
CA VAL A 436 27.08 -9.32 4.82
C VAL A 436 28.29 -8.69 5.50
N GLY A 437 29.36 -9.47 5.68
CA GLY A 437 30.60 -9.06 6.33
C GLY A 437 31.86 -9.26 5.50
N LYS A 438 33.00 -8.95 6.13
CA LYS A 438 34.35 -8.96 5.53
C LYS A 438 35.26 -10.06 6.08
N ALA A 439 34.72 -10.99 6.86
CA ALA A 439 35.48 -12.11 7.40
C ALA A 439 35.78 -13.16 6.32
N VAL A 440 36.59 -14.16 6.68
CA VAL A 440 36.97 -15.23 5.74
C VAL A 440 35.83 -16.22 5.51
N THR A 441 35.69 -16.70 4.28
CA THR A 441 34.88 -17.87 3.86
C THR A 441 35.77 -18.80 3.01
N THR A 442 35.41 -20.07 2.89
CA THR A 442 36.06 -20.99 1.94
C THR A 442 35.80 -20.63 0.48
N GLU A 443 34.77 -19.84 0.17
CA GLU A 443 34.47 -19.36 -1.19
C GLU A 443 35.41 -18.24 -1.66
N GLY A 444 36.26 -17.72 -0.75
CA GLY A 444 37.29 -16.76 -1.06
C GLY A 444 36.91 -15.32 -0.73
N ILE A 445 37.50 -14.38 -1.48
CA ILE A 445 37.28 -12.94 -1.30
C ILE A 445 36.31 -12.48 -2.39
N ASP A 446 35.34 -11.65 -2.01
CA ASP A 446 34.32 -11.11 -2.92
C ASP A 446 33.51 -12.23 -3.60
N ALA A 447 33.11 -13.24 -2.82
CA ALA A 447 32.16 -14.25 -3.24
C ALA A 447 30.75 -13.62 -3.42
N THR A 448 29.87 -14.31 -4.13
CA THR A 448 28.51 -13.84 -4.43
C THR A 448 27.49 -14.67 -3.69
N ALA A 449 26.70 -14.04 -2.83
CA ALA A 449 25.61 -14.69 -2.12
C ALA A 449 24.54 -15.17 -3.12
N GLU A 450 23.96 -16.33 -2.87
CA GLU A 450 22.87 -16.88 -3.70
C GLU A 450 21.64 -15.97 -3.66
N VAL A 451 21.38 -15.38 -2.50
CA VAL A 451 20.29 -14.44 -2.26
C VAL A 451 20.76 -13.02 -2.58
N GLY A 452 20.03 -12.33 -3.45
CA GLY A 452 20.25 -10.92 -3.81
C GLY A 452 21.53 -10.65 -4.62
N GLY A 453 22.40 -11.65 -4.84
CA GLY A 453 23.67 -11.48 -5.56
C GLY A 453 24.67 -10.58 -4.82
N PHE A 454 24.58 -10.50 -3.49
CA PHE A 454 25.41 -9.60 -2.69
C PHE A 454 26.87 -10.08 -2.60
N ILE A 455 27.81 -9.14 -2.66
CA ILE A 455 29.24 -9.46 -2.58
C ILE A 455 29.66 -9.56 -1.11
N TYR A 456 30.17 -10.73 -0.71
CA TYR A 456 30.59 -11.04 0.66
C TYR A 456 32.01 -11.61 0.72
N GLY A 457 32.49 -11.87 1.94
CA GLY A 457 33.80 -12.47 2.17
C GLY A 457 34.95 -11.46 2.10
N GLY A 458 36.07 -11.79 2.72
CA GLY A 458 37.23 -10.92 2.83
C GLY A 458 38.34 -11.55 3.66
N SER A 459 39.09 -10.71 4.36
CA SER A 459 40.24 -11.13 5.17
C SER A 459 40.21 -10.61 6.61
N ASP A 460 39.13 -9.92 7.00
CA ASP A 460 39.01 -9.28 8.31
C ASP A 460 38.06 -10.06 9.22
N ASN A 461 38.61 -11.02 9.97
CA ASN A 461 37.84 -11.78 10.94
C ASN A 461 37.36 -10.93 12.14
N ALA A 462 37.90 -9.73 12.33
CA ALA A 462 37.46 -8.82 13.37
C ALA A 462 36.43 -7.79 12.88
N ASP A 463 35.96 -7.92 11.62
CA ASP A 463 34.93 -7.07 11.04
C ASP A 463 33.66 -7.02 11.91
N SER A 464 32.95 -5.89 11.83
CA SER A 464 31.72 -5.66 12.58
C SER A 464 30.67 -5.04 11.67
N SER A 465 29.63 -5.82 11.39
CA SER A 465 28.40 -5.40 10.70
C SER A 465 27.38 -4.76 11.66
N GLY A 466 27.78 -4.51 12.92
CA GLY A 466 26.97 -3.84 13.93
C GLY A 466 26.55 -4.76 15.08
N SER A 467 25.30 -4.64 15.55
CA SER A 467 24.79 -5.46 16.65
C SER A 467 23.30 -5.75 16.61
N ILE A 468 22.91 -6.92 17.10
CA ILE A 468 21.53 -7.34 17.31
C ILE A 468 21.34 -7.76 18.77
N LYS A 469 20.34 -7.16 19.41
CA LYS A 469 19.90 -7.48 20.77
C LYS A 469 18.37 -7.55 20.83
N ASN A 470 17.82 -8.65 21.35
CA ASN A 470 16.39 -8.88 21.57
C ASN A 470 15.55 -8.59 20.31
N LEU A 471 15.76 -9.39 19.28
CA LEU A 471 15.02 -9.38 18.03
C LEU A 471 14.07 -10.57 18.01
N VAL A 472 12.79 -10.31 17.69
CA VAL A 472 11.83 -11.33 17.30
C VAL A 472 11.50 -11.13 15.83
N ILE A 473 11.78 -12.13 15.01
CA ILE A 473 11.50 -12.13 13.57
C ILE A 473 10.57 -13.29 13.22
N ILE A 474 9.50 -13.01 12.47
CA ILE A 474 8.40 -13.97 12.29
C ILE A 474 7.90 -13.99 10.85
N GLY A 475 7.62 -15.18 10.33
CA GLY A 475 7.02 -15.36 9.00
C GLY A 475 7.99 -15.18 7.84
N THR A 476 9.27 -15.48 8.05
CA THR A 476 10.31 -15.40 7.01
C THR A 476 10.26 -16.65 6.11
N GLY A 477 11.16 -16.80 5.12
CA GLY A 477 11.18 -18.00 4.28
C GLY A 477 10.75 -17.81 2.84
N ALA A 478 10.64 -16.57 2.33
CA ALA A 478 10.06 -16.35 1.00
C ALA A 478 10.77 -17.15 -0.11
N GLN A 479 9.99 -17.85 -0.94
CA GLN A 479 10.51 -18.72 -1.99
C GLN A 479 11.10 -17.93 -3.16
N ILE A 480 12.40 -18.03 -3.40
CA ILE A 480 13.09 -17.31 -4.50
C ILE A 480 12.89 -18.03 -5.83
N ASN A 481 13.16 -19.33 -5.83
CA ASN A 481 13.04 -20.21 -6.98
C ASN A 481 12.86 -21.65 -6.48
N SER A 482 12.73 -22.66 -7.35
CA SER A 482 12.47 -24.05 -6.92
C SER A 482 13.56 -24.70 -6.05
N GLU A 483 14.73 -24.09 -5.95
CA GLU A 483 15.91 -24.61 -5.25
C GLU A 483 16.40 -23.69 -4.11
N SER A 484 15.83 -22.48 -3.96
CA SER A 484 16.31 -21.51 -2.95
C SER A 484 15.17 -20.71 -2.34
N GLN A 485 15.31 -20.43 -1.05
CA GLN A 485 14.42 -19.62 -0.24
C GLN A 485 15.26 -18.62 0.56
N TYR A 486 14.59 -17.66 1.21
CA TYR A 486 15.24 -16.74 2.13
C TYR A 486 15.22 -17.31 3.56
N ASN A 487 16.33 -17.29 4.27
CA ASN A 487 16.36 -17.69 5.68
C ASN A 487 15.69 -16.64 6.58
N GLY A 488 15.48 -16.98 7.86
CA GLY A 488 15.12 -16.01 8.88
C GLY A 488 16.20 -14.94 9.05
N VAL A 489 17.43 -15.37 9.37
CA VAL A 489 18.59 -14.48 9.37
C VAL A 489 19.81 -15.16 8.72
N SER A 490 20.30 -14.59 7.62
CA SER A 490 21.51 -15.08 6.92
C SER A 490 22.74 -14.25 7.29
N PHE A 491 23.83 -14.93 7.66
CA PHE A 491 25.11 -14.30 8.00
C PHE A 491 26.20 -14.69 6.99
N TYR A 492 26.41 -13.83 5.99
CA TYR A 492 27.45 -14.04 4.98
C TYR A 492 28.79 -13.45 5.42
N SER A 493 29.74 -14.32 5.81
CA SER A 493 31.10 -13.95 6.23
C SER A 493 31.14 -12.83 7.28
N VAL A 494 30.26 -12.90 8.27
CA VAL A 494 30.17 -11.90 9.34
C VAL A 494 31.33 -12.10 10.33
N GLY A 495 31.99 -11.00 10.68
CA GLY A 495 33.15 -10.99 11.57
C GLY A 495 32.80 -11.09 13.05
N SER A 496 33.79 -11.49 13.85
CA SER A 496 33.71 -11.62 15.31
C SER A 496 33.53 -10.29 16.06
N GLY A 497 33.65 -9.15 15.37
CA GLY A 497 33.32 -7.84 15.90
C GLY A 497 31.81 -7.53 15.92
N THR A 498 30.99 -8.34 15.25
CA THR A 498 29.52 -8.23 15.29
C THR A 498 28.97 -8.88 16.55
N VAL A 499 27.99 -8.24 17.20
CA VAL A 499 27.35 -8.74 18.43
C VAL A 499 25.97 -9.30 18.09
N LEU A 500 25.71 -10.58 18.39
CA LEU A 500 24.43 -11.24 18.16
C LEU A 500 23.91 -11.85 19.46
N GLU A 501 22.84 -11.28 20.03
CA GLU A 501 22.30 -11.69 21.33
C GLU A 501 20.76 -11.68 21.32
N ASN A 502 20.12 -12.72 21.86
CA ASN A 502 18.67 -12.78 22.03
C ASN A 502 17.93 -12.61 20.69
N ILE A 503 18.01 -13.62 19.82
CA ILE A 503 17.32 -13.64 18.52
C ILE A 503 16.32 -14.79 18.51
N ALA A 504 15.07 -14.50 18.21
CA ALA A 504 14.00 -15.48 18.02
C ALA A 504 13.54 -15.47 16.58
N VAL A 505 13.56 -16.62 15.92
CA VAL A 505 13.01 -16.82 14.57
C VAL A 505 11.84 -17.79 14.68
N ILE A 506 10.67 -17.38 14.21
CA ILE A 506 9.42 -18.11 14.43
C ILE A 506 8.67 -18.26 13.11
N ASN A 507 8.19 -19.47 12.81
CA ASN A 507 7.43 -19.80 11.60
C ASN A 507 8.16 -19.36 10.31
N GLY A 508 9.39 -19.81 10.09
CA GLY A 508 10.10 -19.58 8.83
C GLY A 508 9.91 -20.75 7.86
N SER A 509 9.71 -20.49 6.55
CA SER A 509 9.65 -21.56 5.52
C SER A 509 11.02 -22.13 5.12
N ASP A 510 12.07 -21.59 5.72
CA ASP A 510 13.47 -21.97 5.51
C ASP A 510 14.19 -21.87 6.85
N ASP A 511 15.52 -21.84 6.82
CA ASP A 511 16.36 -21.86 8.00
C ASP A 511 16.03 -20.77 9.02
N GLY A 512 16.17 -21.10 10.30
CA GLY A 512 16.13 -20.12 11.38
C GLY A 512 17.26 -19.12 11.22
N VAL A 513 18.49 -19.60 11.32
CA VAL A 513 19.69 -18.85 10.96
C VAL A 513 20.62 -19.72 10.13
N GLU A 514 21.37 -19.08 9.23
CA GLU A 514 22.43 -19.75 8.48
C GLU A 514 23.73 -18.92 8.50
N PHE A 515 24.85 -19.61 8.72
CA PHE A 515 26.18 -19.03 8.65
C PHE A 515 26.94 -19.47 7.40
N PHE A 516 27.12 -18.54 6.46
CA PHE A 516 27.95 -18.74 5.26
C PHE A 516 29.36 -18.24 5.53
N GLY A 517 30.18 -19.11 6.13
CA GLY A 517 31.54 -18.77 6.54
C GLY A 517 31.57 -17.75 7.68
N GLY A 518 32.70 -17.05 7.84
CA GLY A 518 32.87 -16.03 8.86
C GLY A 518 33.23 -16.55 10.26
N THR A 519 33.25 -15.62 11.21
CA THR A 519 33.78 -15.85 12.58
C THR A 519 32.87 -15.30 13.68
N VAL A 520 31.70 -14.78 13.32
CA VAL A 520 30.70 -14.27 14.26
C VAL A 520 30.23 -15.36 15.21
N SER A 521 29.96 -14.97 16.45
CA SER A 521 29.38 -15.83 17.49
C SER A 521 28.06 -15.22 17.96
N ALA A 522 27.12 -16.07 18.39
CA ALA A 522 25.83 -15.62 18.89
C ALA A 522 25.50 -16.26 20.23
N LYS A 523 24.60 -15.63 20.99
CA LYS A 523 24.11 -16.20 22.24
C LYS A 523 22.60 -15.99 22.42
N ASN A 524 21.95 -16.94 23.08
CA ASN A 524 20.52 -16.96 23.37
C ASN A 524 19.69 -16.91 22.08
N LEU A 525 19.59 -18.04 21.39
CA LEU A 525 18.81 -18.19 20.16
C LEU A 525 17.58 -19.06 20.44
N TYR A 526 16.42 -18.62 19.94
CA TYR A 526 15.16 -19.34 20.03
C TYR A 526 14.61 -19.59 18.62
N PHE A 527 14.22 -20.84 18.35
CA PHE A 527 13.69 -21.26 17.06
C PHE A 527 12.39 -22.02 17.28
N GLU A 528 11.34 -21.63 16.56
CA GLU A 528 10.05 -22.28 16.64
C GLU A 528 9.46 -22.49 15.25
N ASN A 529 9.26 -23.76 14.90
CA ASN A 529 8.62 -24.18 13.64
C ASN A 529 9.26 -23.57 12.38
N ASN A 530 10.59 -23.59 12.30
CA ASN A 530 11.29 -23.45 11.01
C ASN A 530 11.06 -24.71 10.18
N GLU A 531 10.69 -24.54 8.91
CA GLU A 531 10.36 -25.65 7.99
C GLU A 531 11.60 -26.30 7.37
N ASP A 532 12.77 -25.64 7.39
CA ASP A 532 14.06 -26.27 7.07
C ASP A 532 14.88 -26.49 8.35
N ASP A 533 16.07 -25.88 8.46
CA ASP A 533 16.97 -26.10 9.59
C ASP A 533 16.95 -24.96 10.61
N ALA A 534 16.83 -25.26 11.90
CA ALA A 534 16.82 -24.18 12.90
C ALA A 534 18.16 -23.43 12.95
N VAL A 535 19.27 -24.15 12.85
CA VAL A 535 20.63 -23.61 12.73
C VAL A 535 21.37 -24.36 11.63
N ASP A 536 21.75 -23.66 10.57
CA ASP A 536 22.64 -24.22 9.54
C ASP A 536 23.96 -23.43 9.45
N TRP A 537 24.99 -24.09 8.95
CA TRP A 537 26.19 -23.44 8.48
C TRP A 537 26.83 -24.18 7.32
N THR A 538 27.51 -23.38 6.50
CA THR A 538 28.37 -23.86 5.44
C THR A 538 29.64 -23.01 5.37
N GLU A 539 30.45 -23.27 4.33
CA GLU A 539 31.57 -22.41 3.93
C GLU A 539 32.63 -22.14 5.00
N GLY A 540 32.79 -23.09 5.93
CA GLY A 540 33.84 -23.05 6.94
C GLY A 540 33.63 -22.02 8.05
N TRP A 541 32.39 -21.73 8.42
CA TRP A 541 32.11 -20.98 9.65
C TRP A 541 32.81 -21.60 10.87
N ASN A 542 33.38 -20.75 11.73
CA ASN A 542 34.18 -21.19 12.89
C ASN A 542 33.78 -20.52 14.21
N GLY A 543 32.58 -19.93 14.25
CA GLY A 543 32.04 -19.25 15.40
C GLY A 543 31.56 -20.17 16.52
N THR A 544 30.89 -19.57 17.49
CA THR A 544 30.26 -20.27 18.61
C THR A 544 28.84 -19.76 18.79
N VAL A 545 27.87 -20.66 18.94
CA VAL A 545 26.54 -20.33 19.47
C VAL A 545 26.38 -20.88 20.88
N THR A 546 25.86 -20.04 21.78
CA THR A 546 25.67 -20.39 23.20
C THR A 546 24.22 -20.21 23.62
N ASN A 547 23.64 -21.19 24.32
CA ASN A 547 22.23 -21.23 24.72
C ASN A 547 21.30 -21.16 23.50
N VAL A 548 20.99 -22.32 22.93
CA VAL A 548 20.03 -22.44 21.83
C VAL A 548 18.87 -23.31 22.27
N TYR A 549 17.65 -22.88 21.95
CA TYR A 549 16.43 -23.65 22.20
C TYR A 549 15.63 -23.76 20.90
N VAL A 550 15.47 -24.99 20.40
CA VAL A 550 14.70 -25.31 19.19
C VAL A 550 13.44 -26.07 19.58
N LEU A 551 12.30 -25.63 19.05
CA LEU A 551 10.99 -26.24 19.24
C LEU A 551 10.35 -26.56 17.89
N HIS A 552 10.14 -27.85 17.61
CA HIS A 552 9.43 -28.32 16.43
C HIS A 552 8.13 -29.01 16.82
N ASN A 553 7.01 -28.31 16.57
CA ASN A 553 5.67 -28.83 16.80
C ASN A 553 4.89 -29.11 15.50
N ILE A 554 5.56 -28.94 14.35
CA ILE A 554 5.03 -29.20 13.01
C ILE A 554 5.69 -30.44 12.40
N GLU A 555 5.03 -31.06 11.43
CA GLU A 555 5.62 -32.12 10.60
C GLU A 555 6.36 -31.50 9.41
N GLY A 556 7.29 -32.24 8.82
CA GLY A 556 7.91 -31.88 7.56
C GLY A 556 9.10 -30.92 7.64
N PHE A 557 9.51 -30.50 8.85
CA PHE A 557 10.77 -29.76 9.02
C PHE A 557 11.98 -30.65 8.65
N SER A 558 13.12 -30.02 8.31
CA SER A 558 14.36 -30.75 8.01
C SER A 558 15.07 -31.18 9.29
N THR A 559 15.78 -30.28 9.97
CA THR A 559 16.56 -30.62 11.17
C THR A 559 16.64 -29.48 12.21
N ALA A 560 17.10 -29.79 13.43
CA ALA A 560 17.44 -28.75 14.41
C ALA A 560 18.83 -28.13 14.14
N VAL A 561 19.73 -28.91 13.54
CA VAL A 561 21.06 -28.46 13.12
C VAL A 561 21.44 -29.17 11.83
N GLU A 562 21.68 -28.42 10.76
CA GLU A 562 22.46 -28.89 9.63
C GLU A 562 23.88 -28.31 9.70
N GLY A 563 24.84 -29.06 9.16
CA GLY A 563 26.19 -28.59 8.98
C GLY A 563 26.77 -29.13 7.70
N ASP A 564 27.27 -28.23 6.85
CA ASP A 564 27.91 -28.52 5.58
C ASP A 564 29.29 -27.86 5.46
N GLY A 565 30.05 -28.27 4.45
CA GLY A 565 31.31 -27.70 4.06
C GLY A 565 32.47 -28.11 4.97
N VAL A 566 33.52 -27.29 4.91
CA VAL A 566 34.78 -27.55 5.63
C VAL A 566 34.56 -27.43 7.13
N ASN A 567 34.87 -28.50 7.87
CA ASN A 567 34.84 -28.47 9.34
C ASN A 567 35.98 -27.61 9.93
N ASN A 568 35.69 -26.32 10.14
CA ASN A 568 36.54 -25.41 10.93
C ASN A 568 36.22 -25.45 12.44
N ASN A 569 35.55 -26.51 12.89
CA ASN A 569 35.15 -26.78 14.25
C ASN A 569 34.28 -25.68 14.88
N PRO A 570 33.11 -25.39 14.29
CA PRO A 570 32.09 -24.58 14.94
C PRO A 570 31.69 -25.17 16.29
N LYS A 571 31.22 -24.33 17.20
CA LYS A 571 30.90 -24.72 18.57
C LYS A 571 29.46 -24.43 18.95
N LEU A 572 28.80 -25.42 19.54
CA LEU A 572 27.49 -25.28 20.17
C LEU A 572 27.67 -25.48 21.69
N ILE A 573 27.22 -24.53 22.51
CA ILE A 573 27.33 -24.62 23.97
C ILE A 573 25.94 -24.44 24.57
N ASN A 574 25.45 -25.42 25.33
CA ASN A 574 24.07 -25.49 25.84
C ASN A 574 23.06 -25.45 24.69
N PHE A 575 22.86 -26.61 24.06
CA PHE A 575 21.93 -26.75 22.94
C PHE A 575 20.78 -27.65 23.34
N THR A 576 19.55 -27.16 23.22
CA THR A 576 18.32 -27.91 23.48
C THR A 576 17.48 -27.93 22.21
N ALA A 577 17.08 -29.12 21.76
CA ALA A 577 16.10 -29.28 20.70
C ALA A 577 15.03 -30.28 21.11
N ILE A 578 13.76 -29.92 20.88
CA ILE A 578 12.60 -30.71 21.24
C ILE A 578 11.66 -30.79 20.05
N SER A 579 11.28 -32.00 19.68
CA SER A 579 10.27 -32.27 18.65
C SER A 579 9.07 -33.00 19.25
N SER A 580 7.86 -32.60 18.87
CA SER A 580 6.63 -33.36 19.19
C SER A 580 6.17 -34.28 18.06
N THR A 581 6.87 -34.28 16.92
CA THR A 581 6.44 -34.90 15.66
C THR A 581 7.45 -35.90 15.08
N GLY A 582 8.60 -36.11 15.75
CA GLY A 582 9.67 -37.00 15.26
C GLY A 582 10.76 -36.22 14.50
N GLY A 583 11.30 -36.80 13.43
CA GLY A 583 12.27 -36.14 12.53
C GLY A 583 13.74 -36.35 12.89
N ILE A 584 14.62 -35.52 12.32
CA ILE A 584 16.07 -35.58 12.53
C ILE A 584 16.50 -34.40 13.40
N ALA A 585 17.27 -34.66 14.47
CA ALA A 585 17.78 -33.60 15.32
C ALA A 585 19.00 -32.93 14.71
N LEU A 586 20.12 -33.67 14.58
CA LEU A 586 21.37 -33.11 14.04
C LEU A 586 21.75 -33.85 12.75
N GLN A 587 22.03 -33.12 11.69
CA GLN A 587 22.53 -33.66 10.43
C GLN A 587 23.86 -33.01 10.05
N PHE A 588 24.81 -33.82 9.63
CA PHE A 588 26.11 -33.36 9.16
C PHE A 588 26.47 -34.05 7.84
N LYS A 589 26.96 -33.29 6.87
CA LYS A 589 27.51 -33.83 5.62
C LYS A 589 28.92 -34.38 5.82
N LYS A 590 29.50 -34.92 4.75
CA LYS A 590 30.71 -35.77 4.83
C LYS A 590 31.91 -35.12 5.51
N GLU A 591 32.13 -33.83 5.25
CA GLU A 591 33.32 -33.08 5.67
C GLU A 591 33.08 -32.16 6.86
N SER A 592 31.81 -31.97 7.26
CA SER A 592 31.43 -31.08 8.35
C SER A 592 31.52 -31.77 9.72
N GLY A 593 31.28 -30.99 10.78
CA GLY A 593 31.30 -31.43 12.16
C GLY A 593 31.26 -30.24 13.12
N ALA A 594 31.27 -30.52 14.42
CA ALA A 594 31.19 -29.49 15.46
C ALA A 594 31.75 -29.99 16.80
N THR A 595 32.06 -29.05 17.70
CA THR A 595 32.19 -29.33 19.13
C THR A 595 30.95 -28.86 19.87
N ILE A 596 30.25 -29.77 20.50
CA ILE A 596 29.01 -29.53 21.24
C ILE A 596 29.26 -29.82 22.73
N ASN A 597 28.93 -28.87 23.59
CA ASN A 597 28.97 -29.05 25.04
C ASN A 597 27.56 -28.86 25.60
N ASN A 598 27.11 -29.79 26.45
CA ASN A 598 25.76 -29.82 27.02
C ASN A 598 24.67 -29.86 25.92
N LEU A 599 24.56 -31.01 25.25
CA LEU A 599 23.49 -31.30 24.30
C LEU A 599 22.28 -31.92 25.01
N TYR A 600 21.08 -31.42 24.71
CA TYR A 600 19.82 -32.01 25.11
C TYR A 600 18.92 -32.22 23.89
N LEU A 601 18.53 -33.46 23.59
CA LEU A 601 17.60 -33.81 22.52
C LEU A 601 16.40 -34.59 23.07
N GLU A 602 15.20 -34.27 22.60
CA GLU A 602 13.96 -34.96 22.99
C GLU A 602 12.99 -35.07 21.82
N GLY A 603 12.40 -36.25 21.64
CA GLY A 603 11.28 -36.48 20.71
C GLY A 603 11.62 -36.65 19.22
N TYR A 604 12.90 -36.68 18.84
CA TYR A 604 13.34 -36.97 17.47
C TYR A 604 13.43 -38.48 17.18
N ASP A 605 13.17 -38.86 15.92
CA ASP A 605 13.33 -40.25 15.45
C ASP A 605 14.81 -40.59 15.23
N THR A 606 15.60 -39.60 14.81
CA THR A 606 17.05 -39.72 14.58
C THR A 606 17.80 -38.60 15.29
N ASN A 607 18.64 -38.96 16.26
CA ASN A 607 19.43 -37.96 17.00
C ASN A 607 20.56 -37.36 16.15
N ILE A 608 21.30 -38.19 15.43
CA ILE A 608 22.40 -37.75 14.58
C ILE A 608 22.32 -38.48 13.25
N ASP A 609 22.36 -37.76 12.14
CA ASP A 609 22.55 -38.34 10.82
C ASP A 609 23.80 -37.80 10.11
N MET A 610 24.56 -38.72 9.51
CA MET A 610 25.71 -38.38 8.66
C MET A 610 25.31 -38.63 7.21
N LYS A 611 24.60 -37.67 6.59
CA LYS A 611 23.89 -37.81 5.30
C LYS A 611 24.73 -38.50 4.21
N ASP A 612 26.01 -38.11 4.13
CA ASP A 612 26.96 -38.58 3.12
C ASP A 612 28.10 -39.45 3.69
N PHE A 613 27.79 -40.22 4.73
CA PHE A 613 28.71 -41.18 5.35
C PHE A 613 29.99 -40.53 5.93
N GLY A 614 29.87 -39.31 6.44
CA GLY A 614 30.94 -38.65 7.21
C GLY A 614 31.27 -39.41 8.51
N ALA A 615 32.42 -39.11 9.09
CA ALA A 615 32.86 -39.77 10.31
C ALA A 615 32.25 -39.09 11.55
N LEU A 616 31.58 -39.86 12.43
CA LEU A 616 31.08 -39.35 13.72
C LEU A 616 32.18 -38.75 14.61
N SER A 617 33.46 -39.07 14.37
CA SER A 617 34.60 -38.44 15.05
C SER A 617 34.78 -36.95 14.73
N ASN A 618 34.15 -36.46 13.66
CA ASN A 618 34.10 -35.04 13.31
C ASN A 618 33.24 -34.24 14.30
N ILE A 619 32.36 -34.92 15.03
CA ILE A 619 31.49 -34.32 16.03
C ILE A 619 31.99 -34.73 17.42
N LYS A 620 32.24 -33.75 18.27
CA LYS A 620 32.63 -33.95 19.67
C LYS A 620 31.50 -33.51 20.56
N ILE A 621 30.90 -34.43 21.33
CA ILE A 621 29.87 -34.11 22.31
C ILE A 621 30.46 -34.35 23.69
N ASP A 622 30.53 -33.29 24.52
CA ASP A 622 31.12 -33.32 25.87
C ASP A 622 32.52 -33.96 25.92
N GLY A 623 33.33 -33.67 24.88
CA GLY A 623 34.72 -34.11 24.76
C GLY A 623 34.92 -35.53 24.20
N VAL A 624 33.85 -36.28 23.89
CA VAL A 624 33.93 -37.61 23.27
C VAL A 624 33.39 -37.58 21.82
N ASN A 625 33.78 -38.57 21.00
CA ASN A 625 33.19 -38.71 19.66
C ASN A 625 31.68 -38.92 19.79
N ALA A 626 30.90 -38.31 18.90
CA ALA A 626 29.46 -38.57 18.82
C ALA A 626 29.17 -40.05 18.57
N VAL A 627 28.03 -40.50 19.10
CA VAL A 627 27.47 -41.83 18.87
C VAL A 627 26.07 -41.64 18.29
N LYS A 628 25.81 -42.26 17.13
CA LYS A 628 24.59 -42.03 16.33
C LYS A 628 23.30 -42.15 17.16
N ASP A 629 23.17 -43.27 17.86
CA ASP A 629 21.94 -43.67 18.57
C ASP A 629 22.08 -43.53 20.10
N ALA A 630 23.00 -42.70 20.59
CA ALA A 630 23.10 -42.44 22.03
C ALA A 630 21.90 -41.62 22.51
N ASP A 631 21.55 -41.81 23.79
CA ASP A 631 20.53 -41.02 24.45
C ASP A 631 21.11 -39.67 24.89
N TYR A 632 20.70 -38.60 24.20
CA TYR A 632 21.08 -37.23 24.49
C TYR A 632 20.01 -36.48 25.31
N SER A 633 19.08 -37.18 25.96
CA SER A 633 18.10 -36.56 26.88
C SER A 633 18.61 -36.35 28.31
N LEU A 634 19.88 -36.69 28.57
CA LEU A 634 20.49 -36.57 29.91
C LEU A 634 21.24 -35.25 30.15
N GLY A 635 21.33 -34.39 29.13
CA GLY A 635 21.88 -33.04 29.26
C GLY A 635 21.03 -32.14 30.18
N THR A 636 21.51 -30.93 30.43
CA THR A 636 20.72 -29.90 31.10
C THR A 636 20.00 -29.07 30.04
N LYS A 637 18.65 -29.11 30.06
CA LYS A 637 17.83 -28.24 29.21
C LYS A 637 18.24 -26.77 29.40
N VAL A 638 18.32 -26.04 28.30
CA VAL A 638 18.39 -24.58 28.34
C VAL A 638 17.13 -24.06 29.01
N ASP A 639 17.27 -23.31 30.09
CA ASP A 639 16.15 -22.69 30.80
C ASP A 639 15.75 -21.40 30.09
N ILE A 640 14.58 -21.41 29.48
CA ILE A 640 13.99 -20.27 28.77
C ILE A 640 12.87 -19.60 29.57
N SER A 641 12.67 -19.96 30.85
CA SER A 641 11.57 -19.40 31.66
C SER A 641 11.63 -17.89 31.86
N ASP A 642 12.83 -17.30 31.76
CA ASP A 642 13.03 -15.85 31.81
C ASP A 642 13.06 -15.19 30.42
N TRP A 643 12.95 -15.96 29.32
CA TRP A 643 12.98 -15.44 27.95
C TRP A 643 11.62 -14.91 27.49
N ASN A 644 10.94 -14.10 28.31
CA ASN A 644 9.61 -13.55 28.00
C ASN A 644 9.57 -12.70 26.72
N TRP A 645 10.73 -12.29 26.20
CA TRP A 645 10.86 -11.50 24.97
C TRP A 645 10.49 -12.28 23.70
N ILE A 646 10.55 -13.63 23.72
CA ILE A 646 10.21 -14.46 22.55
C ILE A 646 8.71 -14.41 22.20
N ASP A 647 7.88 -14.01 23.15
CA ASP A 647 6.42 -13.93 23.00
C ASP A 647 5.95 -12.62 22.33
N ALA A 648 6.86 -11.69 22.02
CA ALA A 648 6.50 -10.41 21.42
C ALA A 648 5.99 -10.55 19.98
N ARG A 649 4.97 -9.78 19.62
CA ARG A 649 4.29 -9.77 18.32
C ARG A 649 3.96 -8.32 17.90
N LEU A 650 3.51 -8.12 16.66
CA LEU A 650 3.07 -6.83 16.13
C LEU A 650 1.92 -6.20 16.93
#